data_AF-A0A2K8WTD9-F1
#
_entry.id   AF-A0A2K8WTD9-F1
#
_cell.length_a   1.000
_cell.length_b   1.000
_cell.length_c   1.000
_cell.angle_alpha   90.00
_cell.angle_beta   90.00
_cell.angle_gamma   90.00
#
_symmetry.space_group_name_H-M   'P 1'
#
loop_
_entity.id
_entity.type
_entity.pdbx_description
1 polymer ?
#
loop_
_entity_poly.entity_id
_entity_poly.type
_entity_poly.pdbx_seq_one_letter_code
_entity_poly.pdbx_strand_id
1 'polypeptide(L)'
;MLTLEKTLEQQKDLDKLCQYRNENPNFLFWMNEYYGINLILNQYTQRPSDTQPKIIFPHGITSGKMVLLGELTNPLPIISIYPEHRLEIYKYACFYHKIDKKLILGTAPFVYVTELLKDFSKLKRQGTIFFPSHSSYLAKVKTNWENLADELANLPEQYQPVTVCIHHNDFRQGNHIPFQNKGLRIVSCGYKTDPLFLFRFYHLCSLHKYSSGNGLGSHVPYSIKAGCQYFHLNTHKASYKLSDNCQTENVNFGRLINIQIRAPDLLEDIENLSSNQKQQLQFADYYLGSKYLKSPQETNNLLDEAEYLYRQGVGRVFLPQTQWQSKEIKNNEENVKKSNVDLVIIYWSGNNKLLNIWLDNVKFLENCQLVIVTDGTNQEKDSIDLLKQFCLSNNISLIENQEYTNLVQAVIQAKQKFSNYKYAHIFKDSVKLLASPLETIKIASAKGLSFYGVIEKTFWGETYNNYWCLCLNIDLIFEKIKPHYAYNNNCYTITGFLQEMIDYGFNIQKSEILKNVMCEVFIPEQKYCETYWKHPNRAIEDRNIFLKNTPTNNQSQLPKKSDKYVVVVAHVNPNAYSETFIHNHINHLPAEIINIPGISFPLQQNREQLKQFLLEKQVDAILAEYGRVGVALMDICQELNIPLIVHFHGFDAYHHGELQNSGKYYPNLFQKASATIAVSRHMEQQLLSLGAVKEKLYYNPYGVNLSLFQQCNPQQPPLTFITVGRFVDKKAPTLTILAFAQVCYQYPEAKLIMIGEGVLLESCKMLAKSLGIYENIEFTGSLPQSAVAEKMRQARAFVQHSVTASYGDSEGTPNSVIEASATGIPVIATRHAGIKDVVIEGETGFLVDEGDVDGMAEYMIQLAENPELAQKLGEAGRKRIEQYFSLEQSLNNLWSIIKDSIEKNKAEQLIQKLNIRKTNLIVFPDWSISEEEIGEELLEVILQLMETPPEKPITLLVDITGILPEDATELFSAISMSLLFEYELYLTEYINISLLGDLTEQEWQILTPLITKKLKINHENQTLIKELNIK
;
A
#
# COMPACT_ATOMS: atom_id res chain seq x y z
N MET A 1 -31.51 2.74 23.44
CA MET A 1 -31.08 1.69 24.40
C MET A 1 -32.24 0.77 24.73
N LEU A 2 -31.98 -0.50 25.00
CA LEU A 2 -33.01 -1.47 25.42
C LEU A 2 -33.36 -1.29 26.91
N THR A 3 -34.64 -1.21 27.24
CA THR A 3 -35.13 -1.09 28.63
C THR A 3 -35.34 -2.46 29.28
N LEU A 4 -35.42 -2.47 30.62
CA LEU A 4 -35.74 -3.68 31.39
C LEU A 4 -37.12 -4.25 31.04
N GLU A 5 -38.13 -3.38 30.95
CA GLU A 5 -39.51 -3.77 30.62
C GLU A 5 -39.58 -4.47 29.27
N LYS A 6 -38.93 -3.89 28.25
CA LYS A 6 -38.84 -4.49 26.92
C LYS A 6 -38.01 -5.77 26.91
N THR A 7 -36.98 -5.86 27.75
CA THR A 7 -36.23 -7.11 27.96
C THR A 7 -37.16 -8.21 28.49
N LEU A 8 -37.96 -7.92 29.51
CA LEU A 8 -38.91 -8.86 30.12
C LEU A 8 -40.03 -9.25 29.15
N GLU A 9 -40.50 -8.31 28.33
CA GLU A 9 -41.46 -8.57 27.26
C GLU A 9 -40.89 -9.55 26.22
N GLN A 10 -39.65 -9.34 25.78
CA GLN A 10 -38.97 -10.22 24.83
C GLN A 10 -38.76 -11.65 25.36
N GLN A 11 -38.69 -11.84 26.70
CA GLN A 11 -38.60 -13.18 27.29
C GLN A 11 -39.90 -13.99 27.18
N LYS A 12 -41.03 -13.39 26.78
CA LYS A 12 -42.30 -14.11 26.58
C LYS A 12 -42.31 -14.95 25.30
N ASP A 13 -41.43 -14.66 24.35
CA ASP A 13 -41.32 -15.35 23.06
C ASP A 13 -39.85 -15.72 22.80
N LEU A 14 -39.42 -16.81 23.44
CA LEU A 14 -38.04 -17.30 23.31
C LEU A 14 -37.76 -17.91 21.93
N ASP A 15 -38.78 -18.44 21.24
CA ASP A 15 -38.63 -18.97 19.89
C ASP A 15 -38.17 -17.88 18.92
N LYS A 16 -38.85 -16.72 18.94
CA LYS A 16 -38.43 -15.54 18.16
C LYS A 16 -37.07 -15.00 18.60
N LEU A 17 -36.77 -15.04 19.89
CA LEU A 17 -35.52 -14.50 20.43
C LEU A 17 -34.31 -15.36 20.07
N CYS A 18 -34.49 -16.68 19.99
CA CYS A 18 -33.47 -17.68 19.69
C CYS A 18 -33.42 -18.10 18.21
N GLN A 19 -34.30 -17.57 17.36
CA GLN A 19 -34.35 -17.87 15.93
C GLN A 19 -33.04 -17.52 15.22
N TYR A 20 -32.70 -18.28 14.16
CA TYR A 20 -31.60 -17.92 13.28
C TYR A 20 -31.86 -16.54 12.65
N ARG A 21 -30.83 -15.71 12.59
CA ARG A 21 -30.83 -14.47 11.80
C ARG A 21 -29.91 -14.66 10.61
N ASN A 22 -30.26 -14.11 9.44
CA ASN A 22 -29.41 -14.19 8.25
C ASN A 22 -27.99 -13.74 8.62
N GLU A 23 -27.04 -14.68 8.58
CA GLU A 23 -25.64 -14.42 8.83
C GLU A 23 -25.06 -13.74 7.58
N ASN A 24 -25.21 -12.42 7.49
CA ASN A 24 -24.30 -11.63 6.66
C ASN A 24 -23.49 -10.66 7.55
N PRO A 25 -22.74 -11.17 8.56
CA PRO A 25 -21.74 -10.33 9.18
C PRO A 25 -20.78 -9.97 8.05
N ASN A 26 -20.61 -8.67 7.78
CA ASN A 26 -19.55 -8.22 6.91
C ASN A 26 -18.28 -8.93 7.38
N PHE A 27 -17.74 -9.86 6.58
CA PHE A 27 -16.74 -10.82 7.08
C PHE A 27 -15.48 -10.09 7.57
N LEU A 28 -15.27 -8.86 7.10
CA LEU A 28 -14.26 -7.97 7.62
C LEU A 28 -14.42 -7.66 9.13
N PHE A 29 -15.65 -7.57 9.63
CA PHE A 29 -16.05 -7.13 10.98
C PHE A 29 -16.77 -8.18 11.81
N TRP A 30 -16.80 -9.45 11.39
CA TRP A 30 -17.71 -10.45 11.95
C TRP A 30 -17.61 -10.59 13.48
N MET A 31 -16.44 -10.33 14.09
CA MET A 31 -16.28 -10.32 15.54
C MET A 31 -17.01 -9.19 16.25
N ASN A 32 -17.11 -8.02 15.62
CA ASN A 32 -17.77 -6.85 16.21
C ASN A 32 -19.29 -6.90 16.03
N GLU A 33 -19.78 -7.70 15.07
CA GLU A 33 -21.20 -8.00 14.91
C GLU A 33 -21.72 -8.99 15.97
N TYR A 34 -20.83 -9.78 16.58
CA TYR A 34 -21.22 -10.68 17.66
C TYR A 34 -21.53 -9.91 18.94
N TYR A 35 -22.61 -10.33 19.59
CA TYR A 35 -23.10 -9.80 20.86
C TYR A 35 -23.40 -8.29 20.87
N GLY A 36 -23.48 -7.66 19.70
CA GLY A 36 -23.80 -6.24 19.52
C GLY A 36 -22.68 -5.27 19.84
N ILE A 37 -21.41 -5.68 19.75
CA ILE A 37 -20.25 -4.83 20.08
C ILE A 37 -20.26 -3.51 19.29
N ASN A 38 -20.58 -3.56 17.99
CA ASN A 38 -20.73 -2.35 17.15
C ASN A 38 -21.74 -1.36 17.74
N LEU A 39 -22.96 -1.84 18.03
CA LEU A 39 -24.01 -0.98 18.58
C LEU A 39 -23.60 -0.37 19.93
N ILE A 40 -22.92 -1.14 20.79
CA ILE A 40 -22.47 -0.69 22.11
C ILE A 40 -21.47 0.46 21.97
N LEU A 41 -20.45 0.30 21.13
CA LEU A 41 -19.44 1.32 20.93
C LEU A 41 -20.02 2.58 20.30
N ASN A 42 -20.89 2.42 19.30
CA ASN A 42 -21.55 3.55 18.65
C ASN A 42 -22.43 4.33 19.65
N GLN A 43 -23.18 3.64 20.50
CA GLN A 43 -23.97 4.31 21.55
C GLN A 43 -23.10 4.99 22.60
N TYR A 44 -22.02 4.33 23.05
CA TYR A 44 -21.11 4.90 24.05
C TYR A 44 -20.39 6.15 23.53
N THR A 45 -20.05 6.17 22.24
CA THR A 45 -19.31 7.26 21.59
C THR A 45 -20.20 8.28 20.87
N GLN A 46 -21.53 8.07 20.88
CA GLN A 46 -22.52 8.86 20.15
C GLN A 46 -22.29 8.93 18.62
N ARG A 47 -21.76 7.84 18.04
CA ARG A 47 -21.62 7.68 16.58
C ARG A 47 -22.90 7.13 15.94
N PRO A 48 -23.11 7.33 14.63
CA PRO A 48 -24.18 6.67 13.88
C PRO A 48 -24.17 5.15 14.10
N SER A 49 -25.36 4.55 14.28
CA SER A 49 -25.50 3.14 14.70
C SER A 49 -24.96 2.13 13.69
N ASP A 50 -24.86 2.51 12.43
CA ASP A 50 -24.34 1.77 11.28
C ASP A 50 -22.80 1.89 11.12
N THR A 51 -22.14 2.71 11.92
CA THR A 51 -20.68 2.83 11.90
C THR A 51 -20.03 1.49 12.27
N GLN A 52 -19.00 1.06 11.53
CA GLN A 52 -18.25 -0.16 11.79
C GLN A 52 -16.86 0.14 12.37
N PRO A 53 -16.69 0.14 13.70
CA PRO A 53 -15.40 0.23 14.39
C PRO A 53 -14.32 -0.67 13.79
N LYS A 54 -13.17 -0.10 13.41
CA LYS A 54 -12.02 -0.84 12.82
C LYS A 54 -11.07 -1.43 13.88
N ILE A 55 -11.64 -1.95 14.95
CA ILE A 55 -10.89 -2.51 16.08
C ILE A 55 -11.41 -3.91 16.39
N ILE A 56 -10.53 -4.81 16.81
CA ILE A 56 -10.87 -6.19 17.18
C ILE A 56 -10.97 -6.27 18.70
N PHE A 57 -12.08 -6.85 19.17
CA PHE A 57 -12.22 -7.27 20.57
C PHE A 57 -12.08 -8.80 20.64
N PRO A 58 -11.12 -9.33 21.43
CA PRO A 58 -10.98 -10.76 21.63
C PRO A 58 -12.30 -11.44 22.03
N HIS A 59 -12.53 -12.63 21.48
CA HIS A 59 -13.77 -13.37 21.65
C HIS A 59 -13.85 -13.98 23.06
N GLY A 60 -14.41 -13.20 23.99
CA GLY A 60 -14.56 -13.59 25.38
C GLY A 60 -13.24 -13.68 26.14
N ILE A 61 -13.31 -14.29 27.32
CA ILE A 61 -12.16 -14.49 28.21
C ILE A 61 -11.79 -15.97 28.12
N THR A 62 -10.61 -16.25 27.58
CA THR A 62 -10.09 -17.62 27.42
C THR A 62 -9.06 -17.91 28.51
N SER A 63 -9.11 -19.11 29.10
CA SER A 63 -8.03 -19.60 29.97
C SER A 63 -6.79 -20.01 29.15
N GLY A 64 -5.62 -19.91 29.76
CA GLY A 64 -4.35 -20.38 29.18
C GLY A 64 -3.71 -19.46 28.12
N LYS A 65 -2.83 -20.05 27.29
CA LYS A 65 -1.97 -19.33 26.33
C LYS A 65 -2.51 -19.24 24.91
N MET A 66 -3.77 -19.59 24.72
CA MET A 66 -4.40 -19.67 23.41
C MET A 66 -4.66 -18.29 22.83
N VAL A 67 -4.49 -18.12 21.52
CA VAL A 67 -4.98 -16.97 20.75
C VAL A 67 -5.73 -17.49 19.54
N LEU A 68 -6.87 -16.91 19.21
CA LEU A 68 -7.65 -17.36 18.06
C LEU A 68 -7.02 -16.80 16.78
N LEU A 69 -6.65 -17.67 15.85
CA LEU A 69 -5.99 -17.24 14.61
C LEU A 69 -6.84 -16.23 13.85
N GLY A 70 -8.17 -16.39 13.84
CA GLY A 70 -9.09 -15.42 13.24
C GLY A 70 -9.01 -14.02 13.85
N GLU A 71 -8.57 -13.84 15.09
CA GLU A 71 -8.36 -12.51 15.71
C GLU A 71 -7.07 -11.87 15.18
N LEU A 72 -6.07 -12.71 14.92
CA LEU A 72 -4.77 -12.27 14.42
C LEU A 72 -4.80 -12.02 12.91
N THR A 73 -5.53 -12.82 12.14
CA THR A 73 -5.57 -12.73 10.67
C THR A 73 -6.68 -11.86 10.13
N ASN A 74 -7.61 -11.39 10.98
CA ASN A 74 -8.62 -10.42 10.58
C ASN A 74 -7.93 -9.12 10.08
N PRO A 75 -8.40 -8.42 9.04
CA PRO A 75 -7.67 -7.28 8.44
C PRO A 75 -7.60 -6.01 9.30
N LEU A 76 -8.31 -5.92 10.43
CA LEU A 76 -8.40 -4.69 11.21
C LEU A 76 -7.11 -4.37 11.98
N PRO A 77 -6.69 -3.10 12.05
CA PRO A 77 -5.35 -2.71 12.46
C PRO A 77 -5.08 -2.80 13.97
N ILE A 78 -6.11 -2.70 14.80
CA ILE A 78 -5.97 -2.63 16.26
C ILE A 78 -6.65 -3.83 16.91
N ILE A 79 -6.00 -4.45 17.91
CA ILE A 79 -6.61 -5.42 18.83
C ILE A 79 -6.66 -4.79 20.23
N SER A 80 -7.88 -4.66 20.78
CA SER A 80 -8.14 -4.19 22.14
C SER A 80 -8.10 -5.35 23.14
N ILE A 81 -6.96 -5.54 23.81
CA ILE A 81 -6.69 -6.71 24.63
C ILE A 81 -7.18 -6.53 26.07
N TYR A 82 -7.88 -7.55 26.55
CA TYR A 82 -8.25 -7.76 27.95
C TYR A 82 -8.31 -9.27 28.24
N PRO A 83 -7.92 -9.72 29.44
CA PRO A 83 -7.22 -8.97 30.50
C PRO A 83 -5.73 -8.69 30.19
N GLU A 84 -5.10 -7.83 31.00
CA GLU A 84 -3.74 -7.29 30.78
C GLU A 84 -2.67 -8.37 30.56
N HIS A 85 -2.71 -9.49 31.28
CA HIS A 85 -1.73 -10.57 31.14
C HIS A 85 -1.72 -11.19 29.74
N ARG A 86 -2.79 -11.00 28.94
CA ARG A 86 -2.86 -11.51 27.57
C ARG A 86 -2.07 -10.66 26.58
N LEU A 87 -1.65 -9.44 26.94
CA LEU A 87 -0.89 -8.57 26.04
C LEU A 87 0.38 -9.25 25.50
N GLU A 88 1.16 -9.89 26.37
CA GLU A 88 2.38 -10.59 25.98
C GLU A 88 2.10 -11.84 25.12
N ILE A 89 0.95 -12.48 25.34
CA ILE A 89 0.50 -13.63 24.54
C ILE A 89 0.19 -13.19 23.10
N TYR A 90 -0.55 -12.08 22.92
CA TYR A 90 -0.82 -11.52 21.59
C TYR A 90 0.43 -10.95 20.93
N LYS A 91 1.32 -10.29 21.69
CA LYS A 91 2.61 -9.81 21.15
C LYS A 91 3.44 -10.95 20.59
N TYR A 92 3.58 -12.04 21.35
CA TYR A 92 4.28 -13.23 20.89
C TYR A 92 3.62 -13.83 19.65
N ALA A 93 2.28 -13.95 19.64
CA ALA A 93 1.56 -14.53 18.51
C ALA A 93 1.69 -13.65 17.25
N CYS A 94 1.58 -12.32 17.37
CA CYS A 94 1.80 -11.38 16.28
C CYS A 94 3.24 -11.47 15.75
N PHE A 95 4.24 -11.48 16.64
CA PHE A 95 5.64 -11.65 16.25
C PHE A 95 5.89 -12.96 15.51
N TYR A 96 5.40 -14.08 16.06
CA TYR A 96 5.55 -15.42 15.49
C TYR A 96 4.93 -15.52 14.09
N HIS A 97 3.78 -14.89 13.87
CA HIS A 97 3.07 -14.90 12.60
C HIS A 97 3.44 -13.74 11.65
N LYS A 98 4.40 -12.89 12.02
CA LYS A 98 4.77 -11.68 11.25
C LYS A 98 3.57 -10.77 10.97
N ILE A 99 2.72 -10.59 11.97
CA ILE A 99 1.50 -9.79 11.90
C ILE A 99 1.78 -8.42 12.51
N ASP A 100 1.69 -7.39 11.67
CA ASP A 100 1.92 -6.01 12.06
C ASP A 100 0.60 -5.34 12.49
N LYS A 101 0.15 -5.61 13.71
CA LYS A 101 -1.05 -5.01 14.33
C LYS A 101 -0.69 -4.18 15.55
N LYS A 102 -1.43 -3.09 15.75
CA LYS A 102 -1.34 -2.33 16.99
C LYS A 102 -2.09 -3.06 18.11
N LEU A 103 -1.35 -3.50 19.11
CA LEU A 103 -1.90 -4.14 20.29
C LEU A 103 -2.04 -3.11 21.40
N ILE A 104 -3.26 -2.92 21.92
CA ILE A 104 -3.52 -1.98 23.01
C ILE A 104 -4.17 -2.68 24.19
N LEU A 105 -3.94 -2.16 25.38
CA LEU A 105 -4.73 -2.52 26.55
C LEU A 105 -6.07 -1.79 26.49
N GLY A 106 -7.15 -2.55 26.63
CA GLY A 106 -8.50 -2.04 26.55
C GLY A 106 -9.44 -2.75 27.49
N THR A 107 -10.73 -2.57 27.24
CA THR A 107 -11.80 -3.01 28.12
C THR A 107 -12.79 -3.85 27.36
N ALA A 108 -13.32 -4.89 28.01
CA ALA A 108 -14.34 -5.74 27.44
C ALA A 108 -15.59 -4.93 27.04
N PRO A 109 -16.24 -5.26 25.90
CA PRO A 109 -17.46 -4.59 25.44
C PRO A 109 -18.55 -4.48 26.51
N PHE A 110 -18.65 -5.46 27.41
CA PHE A 110 -19.63 -5.50 28.47
C PHE A 110 -19.49 -4.35 29.50
N VAL A 111 -18.28 -3.82 29.74
CA VAL A 111 -18.10 -2.70 30.67
C VAL A 111 -18.72 -1.42 30.12
N TYR A 112 -18.64 -1.19 28.81
CA TYR A 112 -19.34 -0.07 28.16
C TYR A 112 -20.86 -0.17 28.34
N VAL A 113 -21.43 -1.38 28.31
CA VAL A 113 -22.85 -1.60 28.63
C VAL A 113 -23.16 -1.19 30.06
N THR A 114 -22.29 -1.52 31.02
CA THR A 114 -22.50 -1.14 32.42
C THR A 114 -22.45 0.36 32.64
N GLU A 115 -21.62 1.09 31.87
CA GLU A 115 -21.60 2.55 31.89
C GLU A 115 -22.83 3.18 31.25
N LEU A 116 -23.25 2.65 30.10
CA LEU A 116 -24.47 3.10 29.41
C LEU A 116 -25.73 2.90 30.26
N LEU A 117 -25.72 1.91 31.16
CA LEU A 117 -26.86 1.55 32.00
C LEU A 117 -26.68 1.89 33.49
N LYS A 118 -25.64 2.65 33.87
CA LYS A 118 -25.30 2.92 35.29
C LYS A 118 -26.42 3.57 36.10
N ASP A 119 -27.26 4.36 35.43
CA ASP A 119 -28.38 5.08 36.03
C ASP A 119 -29.63 4.20 36.27
N PHE A 120 -29.65 2.96 35.77
CA PHE A 120 -30.75 1.99 35.95
C PHE A 120 -30.61 1.13 37.22
N SER A 121 -29.76 1.52 38.17
CA SER A 121 -29.18 0.66 39.23
C SER A 121 -30.01 0.46 40.52
N LYS A 122 -31.33 0.71 40.52
CA LYS A 122 -32.16 0.57 41.75
C LYS A 122 -33.25 -0.50 41.66
N LEU A 123 -32.88 -1.72 41.28
CA LEU A 123 -33.80 -2.86 41.27
C LEU A 123 -33.64 -3.72 42.52
N LYS A 124 -34.77 -4.21 43.06
CA LYS A 124 -34.76 -5.22 44.14
C LYS A 124 -34.28 -6.55 43.55
N ARG A 125 -33.06 -6.95 43.91
CA ARG A 125 -32.42 -8.20 43.46
C ARG A 125 -32.87 -9.39 44.30
N GLN A 126 -33.24 -10.50 43.67
CA GLN A 126 -33.62 -11.74 44.37
C GLN A 126 -33.24 -12.98 43.58
N GLY A 127 -33.05 -14.11 44.27
CA GLY A 127 -32.77 -15.39 43.64
C GLY A 127 -31.46 -15.47 42.86
N THR A 128 -31.36 -16.49 42.02
CA THR A 128 -30.16 -16.86 41.25
C THR A 128 -30.44 -16.89 39.76
N ILE A 129 -29.58 -16.26 38.95
CA ILE A 129 -29.51 -16.53 37.51
C ILE A 129 -28.45 -17.59 37.23
N PHE A 130 -28.83 -18.69 36.61
CA PHE A 130 -27.96 -19.80 36.28
C PHE A 130 -27.62 -19.83 34.78
N PHE A 131 -26.35 -20.00 34.45
CA PHE A 131 -25.83 -20.09 33.08
C PHE A 131 -25.29 -21.49 32.81
N PRO A 132 -26.07 -22.36 32.14
CA PRO A 132 -25.58 -23.68 31.79
C PRO A 132 -24.44 -23.63 30.77
N SER A 133 -23.51 -24.57 30.87
CA SER A 133 -22.56 -24.86 29.79
C SER A 133 -23.33 -25.18 28.51
N HIS A 134 -22.92 -24.58 27.40
CA HIS A 134 -23.72 -24.58 26.18
C HIS A 134 -22.96 -25.17 24.98
N SER A 135 -23.72 -25.77 24.07
CA SER A 135 -23.19 -26.28 22.81
C SER A 135 -22.92 -25.14 21.84
N SER A 136 -21.79 -25.20 21.14
CA SER A 136 -21.46 -24.33 20.02
C SER A 136 -21.47 -25.11 18.70
N TYR A 137 -21.15 -24.45 17.59
CA TYR A 137 -20.95 -25.11 16.30
C TYR A 137 -19.71 -26.01 16.27
N LEU A 138 -18.76 -25.84 17.19
CA LEU A 138 -17.49 -26.59 17.28
C LEU A 138 -17.55 -27.76 18.26
N ALA A 139 -18.34 -27.60 19.33
CA ALA A 139 -18.37 -28.54 20.43
C ALA A 139 -19.79 -28.71 20.95
N LYS A 140 -20.21 -29.97 21.07
CA LYS A 140 -21.47 -30.33 21.73
C LYS A 140 -21.19 -30.59 23.21
N VAL A 141 -21.97 -29.95 24.07
CA VAL A 141 -21.93 -30.23 25.50
C VAL A 141 -22.54 -31.59 25.79
N LYS A 142 -21.84 -32.38 26.59
CA LYS A 142 -22.31 -33.60 27.22
C LYS A 142 -22.46 -33.35 28.72
N THR A 143 -23.70 -33.17 29.14
CA THR A 143 -24.10 -33.03 30.55
C THR A 143 -25.41 -33.78 30.77
N ASN A 144 -25.68 -34.20 32.01
CA ASN A 144 -26.98 -34.73 32.39
C ASN A 144 -27.89 -33.57 32.81
N TRP A 145 -28.72 -33.12 31.87
CA TRP A 145 -29.61 -31.97 32.05
C TRP A 145 -30.68 -32.18 33.13
N GLU A 146 -31.16 -33.41 33.32
CA GLU A 146 -32.15 -33.75 34.36
C GLU A 146 -31.54 -33.63 35.77
N ASN A 147 -30.37 -34.24 35.99
CA ASN A 147 -29.69 -34.14 37.29
C ASN A 147 -29.33 -32.69 37.64
N LEU A 148 -28.87 -31.92 36.64
CA LEU A 148 -28.57 -30.50 36.83
C LEU A 148 -29.83 -29.69 37.17
N ALA A 149 -30.96 -29.99 36.53
CA ALA A 149 -32.24 -29.36 36.87
C ALA A 149 -32.71 -29.71 38.29
N ASP A 150 -32.53 -30.97 38.71
CA ASP A 150 -32.82 -31.42 40.07
C ASP A 150 -31.99 -30.70 41.12
N GLU A 151 -30.68 -30.53 40.89
CA GLU A 151 -29.82 -29.80 41.81
C GLU A 151 -30.24 -28.34 41.95
N LEU A 152 -30.53 -27.66 40.83
CA LEU A 152 -30.96 -26.26 40.83
C LEU A 152 -32.29 -26.06 41.54
N ALA A 153 -33.24 -26.98 41.38
CA ALA A 153 -34.52 -26.96 42.08
C ALA A 153 -34.36 -27.14 43.60
N ASN A 154 -33.31 -27.84 44.05
CA ASN A 154 -33.03 -28.13 45.45
C ASN A 154 -31.94 -27.23 46.07
N LEU A 155 -31.55 -26.14 45.41
CA LEU A 155 -30.62 -25.17 46.01
C LEU A 155 -31.20 -24.58 47.31
N PRO A 156 -30.35 -24.27 48.31
CA PRO A 156 -30.78 -23.66 49.57
C PRO A 156 -31.69 -22.44 49.36
N GLU A 157 -32.64 -22.21 50.26
CA GLU A 157 -33.68 -21.17 50.15
C GLU A 157 -33.12 -19.77 49.82
N GLN A 158 -31.96 -19.43 50.37
CA GLN A 158 -31.28 -18.16 50.09
C GLN A 158 -30.93 -17.94 48.61
N TYR A 159 -30.76 -19.00 47.81
CA TYR A 159 -30.44 -18.96 46.39
C TYR A 159 -31.68 -19.07 45.49
N GLN A 160 -32.86 -19.31 46.07
CA GLN A 160 -34.12 -19.39 45.34
C GLN A 160 -34.76 -18.00 45.18
N PRO A 161 -35.60 -17.77 44.16
CA PRO A 161 -35.89 -18.67 43.03
C PRO A 161 -34.73 -18.70 42.02
N VAL A 162 -34.62 -19.80 41.25
CA VAL A 162 -33.63 -19.94 40.17
C VAL A 162 -34.25 -19.65 38.80
N THR A 163 -33.57 -18.79 38.03
CA THR A 163 -33.84 -18.52 36.61
C THR A 163 -32.70 -19.07 35.76
N VAL A 164 -33.00 -19.93 34.79
CA VAL A 164 -32.00 -20.52 33.87
C VAL A 164 -31.91 -19.69 32.59
N CYS A 165 -30.76 -19.07 32.37
CA CYS A 165 -30.44 -18.33 31.15
C CYS A 165 -29.83 -19.28 30.10
N ILE A 166 -30.68 -19.87 29.27
CA ILE A 166 -30.30 -20.87 28.28
C ILE A 166 -29.72 -20.21 27.01
N HIS A 167 -28.64 -20.78 26.49
CA HIS A 167 -28.06 -20.37 25.22
C HIS A 167 -29.00 -20.75 24.05
N HIS A 168 -29.06 -19.91 23.02
CA HIS A 168 -30.02 -20.08 21.91
C HIS A 168 -29.89 -21.43 21.20
N ASN A 169 -28.67 -21.98 21.10
CA ASN A 169 -28.43 -23.27 20.46
C ASN A 169 -29.03 -24.43 21.27
N ASP A 170 -28.89 -24.40 22.59
CA ASP A 170 -29.40 -25.42 23.49
C ASP A 170 -30.91 -25.29 23.71
N PHE A 171 -31.45 -24.07 23.68
CA PHE A 171 -32.90 -23.85 23.66
C PHE A 171 -33.53 -24.61 22.49
N ARG A 172 -32.99 -24.44 21.28
CA ARG A 172 -33.50 -25.07 20.07
C ARG A 172 -33.30 -26.57 20.00
N GLN A 173 -32.33 -27.10 20.72
CA GLN A 173 -32.12 -28.54 20.86
C GLN A 173 -33.04 -29.16 21.92
N GLY A 174 -33.87 -28.37 22.60
CA GLY A 174 -34.75 -28.86 23.66
C GLY A 174 -34.05 -29.07 25.00
N ASN A 175 -32.78 -28.69 25.16
CA ASN A 175 -32.01 -28.88 26.39
C ASN A 175 -32.54 -28.02 27.57
N HIS A 176 -33.47 -27.11 27.30
CA HIS A 176 -34.15 -26.30 28.31
C HIS A 176 -35.32 -27.03 28.99
N ILE A 177 -35.86 -28.09 28.37
CA ILE A 177 -37.05 -28.82 28.82
C ILE A 177 -36.89 -29.40 30.24
N PRO A 178 -35.76 -30.04 30.60
CA PRO A 178 -35.59 -30.58 31.96
C PRO A 178 -35.75 -29.53 33.06
N PHE A 179 -35.23 -28.32 32.83
CA PHE A 179 -35.37 -27.20 33.77
C PHE A 179 -36.82 -26.72 33.88
N GLN A 180 -37.56 -26.66 32.76
CA GLN A 180 -38.98 -26.31 32.75
C GLN A 180 -39.83 -27.34 33.52
N ASN A 181 -39.53 -28.63 33.35
CA ASN A 181 -40.23 -29.72 34.05
C ASN A 181 -40.08 -29.62 35.57
N LYS A 182 -38.97 -29.03 36.06
CA LYS A 182 -38.73 -28.74 37.48
C LYS A 182 -39.29 -27.39 37.95
N GLY A 183 -40.05 -26.70 37.10
CA GLY A 183 -40.67 -25.41 37.43
C GLY A 183 -39.69 -24.22 37.43
N LEU A 184 -38.48 -24.39 36.90
CA LEU A 184 -37.49 -23.32 36.82
C LEU A 184 -37.82 -22.36 35.68
N ARG A 185 -37.65 -21.05 35.92
CA ARG A 185 -37.91 -20.03 34.90
C ARG A 185 -36.84 -20.07 33.82
N ILE A 186 -37.22 -20.12 32.55
CA ILE A 186 -36.27 -20.07 31.42
C ILE A 186 -36.24 -18.68 30.80
N VAL A 187 -35.04 -18.18 30.53
CA VAL A 187 -34.78 -16.92 29.82
C VAL A 187 -33.63 -17.12 28.82
N SER A 188 -33.46 -16.21 27.87
CA SER A 188 -32.31 -16.21 26.97
C SER A 188 -31.82 -14.80 26.62
N CYS A 189 -30.51 -14.71 26.42
CA CYS A 189 -29.85 -13.57 25.77
C CYS A 189 -29.99 -13.60 24.24
N GLY A 190 -30.74 -14.56 23.68
CA GLY A 190 -31.11 -14.61 22.26
C GLY A 190 -29.96 -15.03 21.34
N TYR A 191 -30.18 -14.87 20.04
CA TYR A 191 -29.20 -15.26 19.03
C TYR A 191 -27.91 -14.43 19.10
N LYS A 192 -26.74 -15.04 18.84
CA LYS A 192 -25.40 -14.43 19.03
C LYS A 192 -25.16 -13.15 18.21
N THR A 193 -25.82 -12.97 17.06
CA THR A 193 -25.74 -11.76 16.21
C THR A 193 -26.84 -10.75 16.51
N ASP A 194 -27.61 -10.94 17.59
CA ASP A 194 -28.54 -9.91 18.03
C ASP A 194 -27.78 -8.70 18.59
N PRO A 195 -27.93 -7.49 18.02
CA PRO A 195 -27.23 -6.31 18.51
C PRO A 195 -27.62 -5.92 19.94
N LEU A 196 -28.72 -6.45 20.47
CA LEU A 196 -29.18 -6.18 21.84
C LEU A 196 -28.78 -7.26 22.86
N PHE A 197 -27.94 -8.23 22.48
CA PHE A 197 -27.57 -9.39 23.30
C PHE A 197 -27.01 -8.99 24.68
N LEU A 198 -25.95 -8.17 24.73
CA LEU A 198 -25.31 -7.81 26.01
C LEU A 198 -26.14 -6.86 26.87
N PHE A 199 -26.98 -6.01 26.25
CA PHE A 199 -27.97 -5.21 27.00
C PHE A 199 -28.98 -6.11 27.72
N ARG A 200 -29.47 -7.17 27.07
CA ARG A 200 -30.34 -8.15 27.72
C ARG A 200 -29.63 -8.94 28.79
N PHE A 201 -28.39 -9.35 28.54
CA PHE A 201 -27.57 -10.03 29.56
C PHE A 201 -27.48 -9.19 30.84
N TYR A 202 -27.19 -7.89 30.71
CA TYR A 202 -27.12 -6.98 31.86
C TYR A 202 -28.46 -6.90 32.61
N HIS A 203 -29.57 -6.68 31.90
CA HIS A 203 -30.91 -6.57 32.51
C HIS A 203 -31.35 -7.86 33.19
N LEU A 204 -31.06 -9.03 32.60
CA LEU A 204 -31.36 -10.30 33.23
C LEU A 204 -30.54 -10.50 34.50
N CYS A 205 -29.26 -10.12 34.51
CA CYS A 205 -28.44 -10.17 35.72
C CYS A 205 -28.88 -9.14 36.78
N SER A 206 -29.30 -7.95 36.38
CA SER A 206 -29.65 -6.86 37.32
C SER A 206 -30.88 -7.16 38.19
N LEU A 207 -31.69 -8.16 37.81
CA LEU A 207 -32.82 -8.69 38.58
C LEU A 207 -32.41 -9.68 39.68
N HIS A 208 -31.20 -10.25 39.61
CA HIS A 208 -30.80 -11.36 40.46
C HIS A 208 -29.75 -10.94 41.48
N LYS A 209 -29.82 -11.56 42.67
CA LYS A 209 -28.85 -11.35 43.74
C LYS A 209 -27.62 -12.21 43.51
N TYR A 210 -27.83 -13.46 43.09
CA TYR A 210 -26.77 -14.42 42.83
C TYR A 210 -26.69 -14.78 41.35
N SER A 211 -25.52 -15.22 40.92
CA SER A 211 -25.33 -15.85 39.62
C SER A 211 -24.50 -17.12 39.76
N SER A 212 -24.76 -18.12 38.93
CA SER A 212 -24.04 -19.39 38.97
C SER A 212 -23.96 -20.05 37.59
N GLY A 213 -23.09 -21.05 37.45
CA GLY A 213 -22.91 -21.84 36.24
C GLY A 213 -22.18 -23.16 36.56
N ASN A 214 -22.31 -24.14 35.67
CA ASN A 214 -21.60 -25.44 35.75
C ASN A 214 -20.43 -25.55 34.76
N GLY A 215 -20.05 -24.43 34.15
CA GLY A 215 -18.85 -24.27 33.32
C GLY A 215 -18.28 -22.88 33.52
N LEU A 216 -17.04 -22.67 33.09
CA LEU A 216 -16.33 -21.41 33.28
C LEU A 216 -16.26 -20.64 31.95
N GLY A 217 -16.52 -19.33 32.00
CA GLY A 217 -16.53 -18.46 30.81
C GLY A 217 -16.89 -17.01 31.11
N SER A 218 -17.07 -16.20 30.06
CA SER A 218 -17.29 -14.74 30.20
C SER A 218 -18.52 -14.35 31.02
N HIS A 219 -19.52 -15.22 31.15
CA HIS A 219 -20.70 -14.97 31.98
C HIS A 219 -20.35 -14.71 33.46
N VAL A 220 -19.24 -15.28 33.97
CA VAL A 220 -18.80 -15.14 35.37
C VAL A 220 -18.43 -13.68 35.70
N PRO A 221 -17.40 -13.08 35.09
CA PRO A 221 -17.08 -11.68 35.36
C PRO A 221 -18.17 -10.72 34.86
N TYR A 222 -18.95 -11.08 33.82
CA TYR A 222 -20.05 -10.23 33.36
C TYR A 222 -21.18 -10.16 34.40
N SER A 223 -21.62 -11.28 34.98
CA SER A 223 -22.69 -11.26 35.98
C SER A 223 -22.26 -10.55 37.27
N ILE A 224 -21.01 -10.73 37.69
CA ILE A 224 -20.43 -10.00 38.82
C ILE A 224 -20.40 -8.49 38.54
N LYS A 225 -19.93 -8.08 37.36
CA LYS A 225 -19.90 -6.67 36.95
C LYS A 225 -21.31 -6.07 36.82
N ALA A 226 -22.31 -6.89 36.50
CA ALA A 226 -23.73 -6.51 36.53
C ALA A 226 -24.33 -6.47 37.95
N GLY A 227 -23.57 -6.83 38.99
CA GLY A 227 -23.93 -6.69 40.40
C GLY A 227 -24.37 -7.99 41.10
N CYS A 228 -24.26 -9.16 40.46
CA CYS A 228 -24.54 -10.44 41.10
C CYS A 228 -23.38 -10.88 42.01
N GLN A 229 -23.69 -11.63 43.07
CA GLN A 229 -22.71 -12.42 43.81
C GLN A 229 -22.60 -13.81 43.16
N TYR A 230 -21.41 -14.17 42.69
CA TYR A 230 -21.19 -15.42 41.97
C TYR A 230 -20.87 -16.59 42.90
N PHE A 231 -21.40 -17.78 42.60
CA PHE A 231 -20.99 -19.04 43.19
C PHE A 231 -20.95 -20.14 42.11
N HIS A 232 -19.98 -21.06 42.18
CA HIS A 232 -19.82 -22.11 41.17
C HIS A 232 -20.43 -23.45 41.63
N LEU A 233 -21.07 -24.19 40.72
CA LEU A 233 -21.59 -25.53 40.98
C LEU A 233 -20.61 -26.59 40.43
N ASN A 234 -19.89 -27.25 41.34
CA ASN A 234 -18.81 -28.21 41.03
C ASN A 234 -19.27 -29.63 40.72
N THR A 235 -20.48 -29.99 41.11
CA THR A 235 -21.09 -31.33 41.09
C THR A 235 -21.35 -31.88 39.69
N HIS A 236 -21.49 -31.02 38.67
CA HIS A 236 -21.83 -31.41 37.29
C HIS A 236 -21.02 -30.63 36.24
N LYS A 237 -19.68 -30.74 36.28
CA LYS A 237 -18.79 -30.22 35.22
C LYS A 237 -19.19 -30.81 33.87
N ALA A 238 -19.56 -29.94 32.93
CA ALA A 238 -19.88 -30.35 31.56
C ALA A 238 -18.63 -30.91 30.85
N SER A 239 -18.79 -32.01 30.12
CA SER A 239 -17.78 -32.52 29.19
C SER A 239 -18.13 -32.10 27.76
N TYR A 240 -17.14 -32.01 26.87
CA TYR A 240 -17.35 -31.54 25.50
C TYR A 240 -16.94 -32.62 24.50
N LYS A 241 -17.79 -32.89 23.48
CA LYS A 241 -17.44 -33.71 22.32
C LYS A 241 -17.35 -32.80 21.09
N LEU A 242 -16.23 -32.85 20.36
CA LEU A 242 -16.10 -32.20 19.05
C LEU A 242 -17.12 -32.82 18.07
N SER A 243 -17.73 -32.00 17.21
CA SER A 243 -18.78 -32.45 16.28
C SER A 243 -18.26 -33.34 15.15
N ASP A 244 -19.01 -34.38 14.79
CA ASP A 244 -18.63 -35.38 13.76
C ASP A 244 -18.58 -34.80 12.31
N ASN A 245 -19.21 -33.63 12.07
CA ASN A 245 -19.12 -32.87 10.80
C ASN A 245 -17.85 -32.01 10.67
N CYS A 246 -16.88 -32.16 11.57
CA CYS A 246 -15.54 -31.59 11.37
C CYS A 246 -14.76 -32.41 10.32
N GLN A 247 -15.31 -32.58 9.11
CA GLN A 247 -14.48 -32.69 7.91
C GLN A 247 -14.15 -31.26 7.50
N THR A 248 -12.87 -31.03 7.27
CA THR A 248 -12.22 -29.76 6.97
C THR A 248 -12.90 -28.94 5.86
N GLU A 249 -13.95 -28.20 6.19
CA GLU A 249 -14.35 -26.99 5.48
C GLU A 249 -13.92 -25.79 6.32
N ASN A 250 -13.02 -25.00 5.73
CA ASN A 250 -12.34 -23.83 6.27
C ASN A 250 -13.20 -22.79 6.98
N VAL A 251 -13.57 -23.07 8.21
CA VAL A 251 -13.63 -22.04 9.24
C VAL A 251 -12.34 -22.20 10.04
N ASN A 252 -11.32 -21.40 9.71
CA ASN A 252 -10.00 -21.38 10.36
C ASN A 252 -10.09 -20.84 11.81
N PHE A 253 -10.88 -21.49 12.65
CA PHE A 253 -10.87 -21.37 14.10
C PHE A 253 -10.06 -22.55 14.67
N GLY A 254 -8.74 -22.39 14.72
CA GLY A 254 -7.88 -23.27 15.52
C GLY A 254 -6.63 -23.81 14.83
N ARG A 255 -5.63 -22.96 14.59
CA ARG A 255 -4.24 -23.39 14.86
C ARG A 255 -3.91 -22.96 16.28
N LEU A 256 -4.00 -23.91 17.20
CA LEU A 256 -3.74 -23.73 18.62
C LEU A 256 -2.23 -23.53 18.83
N ILE A 257 -1.84 -22.42 19.44
CA ILE A 257 -0.43 -22.16 19.82
C ILE A 257 -0.33 -22.33 21.33
N ASN A 258 0.55 -23.22 21.76
CA ASN A 258 0.84 -23.46 23.17
C ASN A 258 2.10 -22.65 23.55
N ILE A 259 1.93 -21.42 24.05
CA ILE A 259 3.04 -20.51 24.39
C ILE A 259 3.49 -20.77 25.84
N GLN A 260 4.78 -20.69 26.21
CA GLN A 260 5.25 -20.83 27.60
C GLN A 260 5.38 -19.49 28.35
N ILE A 261 4.26 -18.88 28.75
CA ILE A 261 4.22 -17.71 29.67
C ILE A 261 3.50 -18.08 30.98
N ARG A 262 4.01 -17.77 32.18
CA ARG A 262 3.23 -17.89 33.43
C ARG A 262 2.10 -16.85 33.38
N ALA A 263 0.90 -17.28 33.03
CA ALA A 263 -0.32 -16.47 33.06
C ALA A 263 -1.20 -16.94 34.24
N PRO A 264 -1.97 -16.04 34.89
CA PRO A 264 -3.01 -16.44 35.83
C PRO A 264 -3.95 -17.44 35.16
N ASP A 265 -4.24 -18.56 35.84
CA ASP A 265 -5.23 -19.51 35.33
C ASP A 265 -6.62 -19.06 35.79
N LEU A 266 -7.43 -18.56 34.85
CA LEU A 266 -8.82 -18.20 35.10
C LEU A 266 -9.59 -19.33 35.80
N LEU A 267 -9.26 -20.59 35.53
CA LEU A 267 -9.90 -21.73 36.18
C LEU A 267 -9.53 -21.80 37.67
N GLU A 268 -8.23 -21.67 38.00
CA GLU A 268 -7.72 -21.67 39.37
C GLU A 268 -8.21 -20.45 40.17
N ASP A 269 -8.28 -19.28 39.54
CA ASP A 269 -8.77 -18.05 40.16
C ASP A 269 -10.28 -18.11 40.45
N ILE A 270 -11.08 -18.77 39.60
CA ILE A 270 -12.51 -18.95 39.84
C ILE A 270 -12.77 -20.03 40.89
N GLU A 271 -12.00 -21.13 40.90
CA GLU A 271 -12.12 -22.17 41.93
C GLU A 271 -11.76 -21.62 43.33
N ASN A 272 -10.89 -20.61 43.40
CA ASN A 272 -10.52 -19.90 44.64
C ASN A 272 -11.30 -18.59 44.86
N LEU A 273 -12.36 -18.33 44.10
CA LEU A 273 -13.08 -17.06 44.17
C LEU A 273 -13.77 -16.90 45.52
N SER A 274 -13.37 -15.85 46.26
CA SER A 274 -13.94 -15.54 47.57
C SER A 274 -15.46 -15.31 47.53
N SER A 275 -16.14 -15.66 48.62
CA SER A 275 -17.55 -15.29 48.83
C SER A 275 -17.75 -13.79 49.07
N ASN A 276 -16.67 -13.02 49.30
CA ASN A 276 -16.71 -11.59 49.50
C ASN A 276 -16.98 -10.83 48.19
N GLN A 277 -18.08 -10.10 48.14
CA GLN A 277 -18.53 -9.37 46.94
C GLN A 277 -17.51 -8.33 46.42
N LYS A 278 -16.74 -7.67 47.31
CA LYS A 278 -15.71 -6.71 46.91
C LYS A 278 -14.55 -7.39 46.19
N GLN A 279 -14.15 -8.58 46.66
CA GLN A 279 -13.10 -9.37 46.01
C GLN A 279 -13.57 -9.94 44.67
N GLN A 280 -14.84 -10.37 44.57
CA GLN A 280 -15.43 -10.77 43.29
C GLN A 280 -15.46 -9.62 42.28
N LEU A 281 -15.82 -8.41 42.72
CA LEU A 281 -15.81 -7.23 41.84
C LEU A 281 -14.39 -6.88 41.37
N GLN A 282 -13.39 -6.97 42.26
CA GLN A 282 -11.98 -6.80 41.86
C GLN A 282 -11.54 -7.83 40.82
N PHE A 283 -11.95 -9.10 40.99
CA PHE A 283 -11.73 -10.15 40.00
C PHE A 283 -12.38 -9.78 38.65
N ALA A 284 -13.65 -9.38 38.65
CA ALA A 284 -14.34 -8.99 37.43
C ALA A 284 -13.69 -7.78 36.76
N ASP A 285 -13.31 -6.76 37.52
CA ASP A 285 -12.65 -5.56 36.98
C ASP A 285 -11.29 -5.85 36.36
N TYR A 286 -10.52 -6.78 36.96
CA TYR A 286 -9.27 -7.24 36.38
C TYR A 286 -9.51 -7.99 35.06
N TYR A 287 -10.39 -8.98 35.06
CA TYR A 287 -10.63 -9.84 33.90
C TYR A 287 -11.31 -9.12 32.72
N LEU A 288 -12.04 -8.05 33.00
CA LEU A 288 -12.70 -7.20 32.00
C LEU A 288 -11.86 -6.00 31.57
N GLY A 289 -10.70 -5.77 32.19
CA GLY A 289 -9.88 -4.61 31.91
C GLY A 289 -10.61 -3.30 32.23
N SER A 290 -11.47 -3.27 33.27
CA SER A 290 -12.26 -2.08 33.64
C SER A 290 -11.38 -0.86 33.88
N LYS A 291 -10.14 -1.04 34.36
CA LYS A 291 -9.17 0.04 34.58
C LYS A 291 -8.72 0.76 33.29
N TYR A 292 -8.95 0.16 32.11
CA TYR A 292 -8.60 0.74 30.81
C TYR A 292 -9.78 1.37 30.09
N LEU A 293 -10.93 1.48 30.78
CA LEU A 293 -12.12 2.10 30.24
C LEU A 293 -11.80 3.57 29.94
N LYS A 294 -11.96 3.93 28.67
CA LYS A 294 -11.73 5.27 28.15
C LYS A 294 -13.00 6.09 28.21
N SER A 295 -12.88 7.40 28.39
CA SER A 295 -14.02 8.32 28.22
C SER A 295 -14.58 8.23 26.78
N PRO A 296 -15.83 8.64 26.53
CA PRO A 296 -16.39 8.67 25.18
C PRO A 296 -15.50 9.37 24.15
N GLN A 297 -14.83 10.46 24.54
CA GLN A 297 -13.92 11.20 23.68
C GLN A 297 -12.63 10.43 23.38
N GLU A 298 -12.01 9.82 24.39
CA GLU A 298 -10.80 9.00 24.19
C GLU A 298 -11.09 7.74 23.38
N THR A 299 -12.28 7.13 23.57
CA THR A 299 -12.73 6.02 22.72
C THR A 299 -12.96 6.50 21.30
N ASN A 300 -13.56 7.68 21.08
CA ASN A 300 -13.67 8.28 19.74
C ASN A 300 -12.29 8.45 19.08
N ASN A 301 -11.33 9.05 19.79
CA ASN A 301 -9.97 9.23 19.28
C ASN A 301 -9.31 7.89 18.90
N LEU A 302 -9.51 6.84 19.71
CA LEU A 302 -9.01 5.50 19.41
C LEU A 302 -9.68 4.89 18.17
N LEU A 303 -10.98 5.08 18.01
CA LEU A 303 -11.71 4.60 16.83
C LEU A 303 -11.29 5.35 15.56
N ASP A 304 -10.99 6.64 15.66
CA ASP A 304 -10.45 7.44 14.55
C ASP A 304 -9.02 7.04 14.20
N GLU A 305 -8.20 6.72 15.20
CA GLU A 305 -6.87 6.13 14.97
C GLU A 305 -6.97 4.76 14.29
N ALA A 306 -7.89 3.90 14.75
CA ALA A 306 -8.12 2.60 14.13
C ALA A 306 -8.54 2.77 12.67
N GLU A 307 -9.43 3.72 12.38
CA GLU A 307 -9.83 4.06 11.01
C GLU A 307 -8.63 4.54 10.18
N TYR A 308 -7.79 5.42 10.73
CA TYR A 308 -6.57 5.88 10.08
C TYR A 308 -5.60 4.74 9.76
N LEU A 309 -5.28 3.88 10.73
CA LEU A 309 -4.35 2.75 10.56
C LEU A 309 -4.88 1.72 9.55
N TYR A 310 -6.19 1.49 9.54
CA TYR A 310 -6.83 0.58 8.59
C TYR A 310 -6.63 1.07 7.16
N ARG A 311 -6.78 2.38 6.94
CA ARG A 311 -6.54 3.05 5.65
C ARG A 311 -5.06 2.98 5.22
N GLN A 312 -4.12 3.08 6.18
CA GLN A 312 -2.69 2.88 5.92
C GLN A 312 -2.32 1.43 5.59
N GLY A 313 -3.25 0.48 5.79
CA GLY A 313 -3.00 -0.94 5.56
C GLY A 313 -2.23 -1.65 6.65
N VAL A 314 -2.15 -1.04 7.84
CA VAL A 314 -1.63 -1.67 9.04
C VAL A 314 -2.57 -2.82 9.43
N GLY A 315 -2.00 -3.95 9.85
CA GLY A 315 -2.74 -5.15 10.21
C GLY A 315 -3.08 -6.08 9.04
N ARG A 316 -2.65 -5.77 7.81
CA ARG A 316 -2.78 -6.67 6.64
C ARG A 316 -1.83 -7.86 6.79
N VAL A 317 -2.39 -9.05 7.02
CA VAL A 317 -1.59 -10.29 6.99
C VAL A 317 -1.40 -10.68 5.52
N PHE A 318 -0.19 -10.50 4.99
CA PHE A 318 0.24 -11.20 3.78
C PHE A 318 0.47 -12.66 4.16
N LEU A 319 -0.60 -13.47 4.13
CA LEU A 319 -0.39 -14.91 4.05
C LEU A 319 0.31 -15.15 2.70
N PRO A 320 1.53 -15.74 2.68
CA PRO A 320 2.11 -16.18 1.42
C PRO A 320 1.09 -17.12 0.79
N GLN A 321 0.77 -16.90 -0.49
CA GLN A 321 -0.08 -17.77 -1.30
C GLN A 321 0.34 -19.24 -1.07
N THR A 322 -0.36 -19.93 -0.18
CA THR A 322 -0.19 -21.36 0.05
C THR A 322 -1.53 -21.98 -0.27
N GLN A 323 -1.56 -22.49 -1.51
CA GLN A 323 -2.53 -23.35 -2.15
C GLN A 323 -3.53 -24.02 -1.18
N TRP A 324 -4.75 -23.49 -1.16
CA TRP A 324 -5.95 -24.28 -0.89
C TRP A 324 -6.57 -24.67 -2.23
N GLN A 325 -5.94 -25.62 -2.92
CA GLN A 325 -6.57 -26.39 -3.98
C GLN A 325 -6.53 -27.86 -3.56
N SER A 326 -7.54 -28.27 -2.81
CA SER A 326 -7.89 -29.68 -2.66
C SER A 326 -8.67 -30.11 -3.90
N LYS A 327 -7.98 -30.60 -4.95
CA LYS A 327 -8.55 -31.61 -5.88
C LYS A 327 -7.61 -32.23 -6.92
N GLU A 328 -6.37 -31.80 -7.09
CA GLU A 328 -5.47 -32.41 -8.08
C GLU A 328 -4.22 -33.06 -7.46
N ILE A 329 -4.43 -34.15 -6.72
CA ILE A 329 -3.36 -35.12 -6.44
C ILE A 329 -3.86 -36.47 -6.93
N LYS A 330 -3.66 -36.76 -8.22
CA LYS A 330 -3.66 -38.14 -8.70
C LYS A 330 -2.82 -38.43 -9.95
N ASN A 331 -2.32 -37.44 -10.69
CA ASN A 331 -1.58 -37.73 -11.94
C ASN A 331 -0.32 -36.85 -12.11
N ASN A 332 0.75 -37.06 -11.35
CA ASN A 332 2.07 -36.50 -11.70
C ASN A 332 3.24 -37.26 -11.03
N GLU A 333 3.38 -38.56 -11.31
CA GLU A 333 4.59 -39.32 -10.95
C GLU A 333 5.72 -39.25 -12.01
N GLU A 334 5.53 -38.60 -13.17
CA GLU A 334 6.51 -38.71 -14.28
C GLU A 334 7.31 -37.45 -14.66
N ASN A 335 7.17 -36.30 -13.98
CA ASN A 335 7.87 -35.06 -14.41
C ASN A 335 8.62 -34.28 -13.31
N VAL A 336 9.33 -34.97 -12.41
CA VAL A 336 10.32 -34.31 -11.54
C VAL A 336 11.68 -34.29 -12.23
N LYS A 337 12.05 -33.17 -12.86
CA LYS A 337 13.45 -32.90 -13.23
C LYS A 337 14.27 -32.75 -11.94
N LYS A 338 15.34 -33.55 -11.82
CA LYS A 338 16.35 -33.48 -10.75
C LYS A 338 16.89 -32.03 -10.60
N SER A 339 16.80 -31.46 -9.40
CA SER A 339 17.50 -30.21 -9.04
C SER A 339 18.85 -30.54 -8.41
N ASN A 340 19.96 -30.09 -9.03
CA ASN A 340 21.32 -30.29 -8.53
C ASN A 340 21.65 -29.25 -7.43
N VAL A 341 22.09 -29.76 -6.27
CA VAL A 341 22.72 -28.98 -5.19
C VAL A 341 24.18 -29.43 -5.19
N ASP A 342 25.14 -28.50 -5.28
CA ASP A 342 26.55 -28.86 -5.49
C ASP A 342 27.38 -28.85 -4.19
N LEU A 343 27.03 -28.00 -3.20
CA LEU A 343 27.80 -27.83 -1.96
C LEU A 343 26.90 -27.60 -0.73
N VAL A 344 27.15 -28.33 0.35
CA VAL A 344 26.43 -28.28 1.63
C VAL A 344 27.41 -28.14 2.79
N ILE A 345 27.32 -27.06 3.57
CA ILE A 345 28.22 -26.77 4.70
C ILE A 345 27.44 -26.91 6.02
N ILE A 346 27.95 -27.74 6.94
CA ILE A 346 27.26 -28.14 8.17
C ILE A 346 28.13 -27.88 9.40
N TYR A 347 27.55 -27.25 10.41
CA TYR A 347 28.17 -27.17 11.73
C TYR A 347 27.78 -28.41 12.55
N TRP A 348 28.75 -29.27 12.88
CA TRP A 348 28.50 -30.56 13.53
C TRP A 348 28.85 -30.49 15.03
N SER A 349 27.93 -30.97 15.88
CA SER A 349 28.11 -30.96 17.35
C SER A 349 27.94 -32.35 18.01
N GLY A 350 28.13 -33.43 17.25
CA GLY A 350 28.12 -34.79 17.78
C GLY A 350 26.76 -35.48 18.04
N ASN A 351 25.68 -35.16 17.29
CA ASN A 351 24.36 -35.77 17.52
C ASN A 351 24.00 -36.91 16.53
N ASN A 352 24.11 -38.16 16.99
CA ASN A 352 23.85 -39.37 16.18
C ASN A 352 22.41 -39.50 15.64
N LYS A 353 21.41 -38.79 16.19
CA LYS A 353 20.02 -38.83 15.70
C LYS A 353 19.85 -38.11 14.36
N LEU A 354 20.71 -37.14 14.02
CA LEU A 354 20.72 -36.46 12.72
C LEU A 354 21.22 -37.40 11.60
N LEU A 355 22.16 -38.29 11.91
CA LEU A 355 22.66 -39.31 10.98
C LEU A 355 21.54 -40.27 10.53
N ASN A 356 20.69 -40.71 11.47
CA ASN A 356 19.56 -41.59 11.17
C ASN A 356 18.50 -40.93 10.27
N ILE A 357 18.28 -39.62 10.44
CA ILE A 357 17.37 -38.84 9.57
C ILE A 357 17.94 -38.72 8.15
N TRP A 358 19.27 -38.69 8.00
CA TRP A 358 19.93 -38.62 6.69
C TRP A 358 20.04 -39.97 5.99
N LEU A 359 20.18 -41.08 6.74
CA LEU A 359 20.13 -42.44 6.19
C LEU A 359 18.84 -42.70 5.39
N ASP A 360 17.70 -42.22 5.89
CA ASP A 360 16.41 -42.35 5.21
C ASP A 360 16.29 -41.49 3.92
N ASN A 361 17.23 -40.56 3.68
CA ASN A 361 17.16 -39.55 2.62
C ASN A 361 18.44 -39.47 1.75
N VAL A 362 19.32 -40.47 1.84
CA VAL A 362 20.70 -40.36 1.31
C VAL A 362 20.80 -40.26 -0.22
N LYS A 363 19.80 -40.75 -0.94
CA LYS A 363 19.69 -40.71 -2.42
C LYS A 363 19.62 -39.29 -3.02
N PHE A 364 19.45 -38.25 -2.18
CA PHE A 364 19.40 -36.85 -2.61
C PHE A 364 20.69 -36.08 -2.31
N LEU A 365 21.65 -36.74 -1.65
CA LEU A 365 22.99 -36.23 -1.38
C LEU A 365 24.05 -36.89 -2.26
N GLU A 366 23.66 -37.91 -3.06
CA GLU A 366 24.51 -38.51 -4.09
C GLU A 366 24.94 -37.41 -5.08
N ASN A 367 26.25 -37.13 -5.11
CA ASN A 367 26.94 -36.09 -5.89
C ASN A 367 27.06 -34.68 -5.26
N CYS A 368 26.70 -34.48 -4.00
CA CYS A 368 26.98 -33.23 -3.26
C CYS A 368 28.36 -33.25 -2.59
N GLN A 369 29.05 -32.10 -2.51
CA GLN A 369 30.19 -31.93 -1.60
C GLN A 369 29.71 -31.47 -0.21
N LEU A 370 30.11 -32.16 0.84
CA LEU A 370 29.75 -31.88 2.22
C LEU A 370 30.95 -31.30 2.97
N VAL A 371 30.82 -30.10 3.51
CA VAL A 371 31.88 -29.44 4.31
C VAL A 371 31.44 -29.40 5.76
N ILE A 372 32.27 -29.91 6.68
CA ILE A 372 31.95 -29.90 8.10
C ILE A 372 32.81 -28.90 8.85
N VAL A 373 32.13 -28.04 9.61
CA VAL A 373 32.72 -27.07 10.50
C VAL A 373 32.51 -27.55 11.94
N THR A 374 33.59 -27.82 12.66
CA THR A 374 33.55 -28.18 14.08
C THR A 374 34.15 -27.06 14.91
N ASP A 375 33.77 -26.91 16.18
CA ASP A 375 34.37 -25.89 17.06
C ASP A 375 35.74 -26.26 17.62
N GLY A 376 36.24 -27.46 17.28
CA GLY A 376 37.56 -27.94 17.71
C GLY A 376 37.59 -28.50 19.14
N THR A 377 36.45 -28.75 19.78
CA THR A 377 36.43 -29.38 21.11
C THR A 377 36.68 -30.89 21.03
N ASN A 378 37.58 -31.41 21.89
CA ASN A 378 38.07 -32.80 21.85
C ASN A 378 37.03 -33.89 22.24
N GLN A 379 35.77 -33.53 22.50
CA GLN A 379 34.71 -34.48 22.89
C GLN A 379 33.98 -35.12 21.69
N GLU A 380 34.36 -34.80 20.45
CA GLU A 380 33.57 -35.15 19.26
C GLU A 380 34.16 -36.24 18.34
N LYS A 381 35.32 -36.82 18.67
CA LYS A 381 36.01 -37.79 17.79
C LYS A 381 35.11 -38.98 17.36
N ASP A 382 34.43 -39.61 18.31
CA ASP A 382 33.56 -40.77 18.04
C ASP A 382 32.36 -40.42 17.14
N SER A 383 31.90 -39.16 17.17
CA SER A 383 30.74 -38.71 16.39
C SER A 383 31.12 -38.21 14.99
N ILE A 384 32.36 -37.75 14.82
CA ILE A 384 32.92 -37.37 13.52
C ILE A 384 33.30 -38.62 12.73
N ASP A 385 33.84 -39.66 13.39
CA ASP A 385 34.17 -40.93 12.73
C ASP A 385 32.93 -41.67 12.20
N LEU A 386 31.81 -41.60 12.92
CA LEU A 386 30.50 -42.09 12.46
C LEU A 386 30.00 -41.34 11.21
N LEU A 387 30.22 -40.03 11.14
CA LEU A 387 29.82 -39.21 10.00
C LEU A 387 30.76 -39.38 8.79
N LYS A 388 32.06 -39.60 9.03
CA LYS A 388 33.03 -40.05 8.01
C LYS A 388 32.61 -41.39 7.42
N GLN A 389 32.26 -42.37 8.26
CA GLN A 389 31.74 -43.66 7.82
C GLN A 389 30.44 -43.53 7.03
N PHE A 390 29.52 -42.66 7.45
CA PHE A 390 28.29 -42.39 6.70
C PHE A 390 28.57 -41.77 5.32
N CYS A 391 29.46 -40.78 5.22
CA CYS A 391 29.81 -40.15 3.94
C CYS A 391 30.52 -41.13 3.00
N LEU A 392 31.47 -41.93 3.53
CA LEU A 392 32.15 -43.00 2.78
C LEU A 392 31.17 -44.06 2.27
N SER A 393 30.22 -44.50 3.11
CA SER A 393 29.28 -45.56 2.74
C SER A 393 28.24 -45.12 1.70
N ASN A 394 28.10 -43.82 1.47
CA ASN A 394 27.10 -43.25 0.57
C ASN A 394 27.70 -42.35 -0.54
N ASN A 395 29.01 -42.46 -0.78
CA ASN A 395 29.73 -41.78 -1.86
C ASN A 395 29.62 -40.23 -1.84
N ILE A 396 29.60 -39.65 -0.64
CA ILE A 396 29.54 -38.20 -0.39
C ILE A 396 30.96 -37.69 -0.09
N SER A 397 31.42 -36.65 -0.78
CA SER A 397 32.75 -36.08 -0.56
C SER A 397 32.77 -35.19 0.68
N LEU A 398 33.62 -35.50 1.65
CA LEU A 398 33.71 -34.80 2.94
C LEU A 398 34.96 -33.91 3.01
N ILE A 399 34.80 -32.64 3.41
CA ILE A 399 35.90 -31.67 3.59
C ILE A 399 35.94 -31.18 5.05
N GLU A 400 37.11 -31.27 5.71
CA GLU A 400 37.31 -30.93 7.13
C GLU A 400 37.90 -29.52 7.37
N ASN A 401 37.54 -28.93 8.51
CA ASN A 401 37.59 -27.50 8.87
C ASN A 401 38.96 -26.76 8.89
N GLN A 402 40.09 -27.34 8.49
CA GLN A 402 41.38 -26.62 8.61
C GLN A 402 41.60 -25.50 7.56
N GLU A 403 40.81 -25.43 6.48
CA GLU A 403 41.02 -24.46 5.40
C GLU A 403 40.20 -23.16 5.49
N TYR A 404 39.14 -23.07 6.32
CA TYR A 404 38.16 -21.98 6.24
C TYR A 404 37.82 -21.26 7.57
N THR A 405 38.62 -21.47 8.61
CA THR A 405 38.43 -20.89 9.96
C THR A 405 38.26 -19.36 9.95
N ASN A 406 38.97 -18.66 9.06
CA ASN A 406 38.91 -17.21 8.93
C ASN A 406 37.60 -16.72 8.30
N LEU A 407 36.99 -17.51 7.41
CA LEU A 407 35.72 -17.20 6.79
C LEU A 407 34.58 -17.25 7.82
N VAL A 408 34.66 -18.19 8.76
CA VAL A 408 33.65 -18.39 9.82
C VAL A 408 33.70 -17.26 10.86
N GLN A 409 34.89 -16.80 11.28
CA GLN A 409 35.01 -15.64 12.16
C GLN A 409 34.51 -14.35 11.50
N ALA A 410 34.78 -14.16 10.20
CA ALA A 410 34.32 -13.00 9.44
C ALA A 410 32.79 -12.94 9.34
N VAL A 411 32.12 -14.08 9.13
CA VAL A 411 30.64 -14.16 9.05
C VAL A 411 29.97 -13.89 10.41
N ILE A 412 30.57 -14.36 11.51
CA ILE A 412 30.08 -14.10 12.87
C ILE A 412 30.20 -12.61 13.22
N GLN A 413 31.31 -11.95 12.82
CA GLN A 413 31.50 -10.52 13.03
C GLN A 413 30.58 -9.66 12.13
N ALA A 414 30.33 -10.09 10.89
CA ALA A 414 29.35 -9.45 10.01
C ALA A 414 27.93 -9.48 10.61
N LYS A 415 27.52 -10.60 11.21
CA LYS A 415 26.19 -10.75 11.83
C LYS A 415 25.89 -9.70 12.93
N GLN A 416 26.91 -9.18 13.61
CA GLN A 416 26.73 -8.17 14.67
C GLN A 416 26.56 -6.73 14.16
N LYS A 417 26.92 -6.42 12.91
CA LYS A 417 26.91 -5.04 12.38
C LYS A 417 26.05 -4.81 11.12
N PHE A 418 25.62 -5.85 10.41
CA PHE A 418 24.82 -5.74 9.17
C PHE A 418 23.31 -5.47 9.37
N SER A 419 22.87 -5.07 10.57
CA SER A 419 21.47 -4.72 10.85
C SER A 419 21.03 -3.37 10.28
N ASN A 420 21.95 -2.55 9.74
CA ASN A 420 21.64 -1.23 9.18
C ASN A 420 22.25 -1.04 7.78
N TYR A 421 21.38 -1.08 6.75
CA TYR A 421 21.49 -0.59 5.36
C TYR A 421 21.76 -1.51 4.13
N LYS A 422 20.90 -1.21 3.12
CA LYS A 422 20.96 -1.18 1.63
C LYS A 422 21.49 -2.29 0.73
N TYR A 423 22.27 -3.29 1.18
CA TYR A 423 22.78 -4.34 0.25
C TYR A 423 22.20 -5.75 0.44
N ALA A 424 21.26 -5.93 1.37
CA ALA A 424 20.61 -7.21 1.66
C ALA A 424 19.81 -7.82 0.47
N HIS A 425 19.59 -7.06 -0.60
CA HIS A 425 18.78 -7.50 -1.75
C HIS A 425 19.55 -8.32 -2.79
N ILE A 426 20.88 -8.22 -2.84
CA ILE A 426 21.68 -8.87 -3.90
C ILE A 426 21.83 -10.39 -3.67
N PHE A 427 21.70 -10.87 -2.41
CA PHE A 427 21.99 -12.27 -2.06
C PHE A 427 20.78 -13.08 -1.53
N LYS A 428 19.56 -12.51 -1.60
CA LYS A 428 18.35 -13.06 -0.96
C LYS A 428 17.94 -14.46 -1.47
N ASP A 429 18.39 -14.85 -2.65
CA ASP A 429 18.01 -16.12 -3.29
C ASP A 429 19.14 -17.16 -3.39
N SER A 430 20.41 -16.78 -3.20
CA SER A 430 21.57 -17.64 -3.51
C SER A 430 22.36 -18.11 -2.29
N VAL A 431 22.12 -17.53 -1.10
CA VAL A 431 22.74 -17.94 0.17
C VAL A 431 21.69 -17.90 1.28
N LYS A 432 21.31 -19.06 1.82
CA LYS A 432 20.41 -19.15 3.00
C LYS A 432 21.15 -19.76 4.17
N LEU A 433 21.34 -18.96 5.23
CA LEU A 433 21.73 -19.46 6.55
C LEU A 433 20.46 -19.96 7.27
N LEU A 434 20.36 -21.27 7.49
CA LEU A 434 19.21 -21.88 8.17
C LEU A 434 19.56 -22.12 9.64
N ALA A 435 18.71 -21.67 10.57
CA ALA A 435 18.98 -21.69 12.01
C ALA A 435 18.35 -22.88 12.77
N SER A 436 17.82 -23.87 12.06
CA SER A 436 17.16 -25.04 12.66
C SER A 436 17.06 -26.23 11.69
N PRO A 437 17.42 -27.46 12.11
CA PRO A 437 17.23 -28.69 11.32
C PRO A 437 15.78 -28.91 10.87
N LEU A 438 14.80 -28.39 11.62
CA LEU A 438 13.37 -28.49 11.32
C LEU A 438 12.96 -27.62 10.11
N GLU A 439 13.64 -26.49 9.88
CA GLU A 439 13.45 -25.67 8.69
C GLU A 439 14.11 -26.30 7.46
N THR A 440 15.27 -26.93 7.64
CA THR A 440 15.95 -27.70 6.58
C THR A 440 15.07 -28.84 6.06
N ILE A 441 14.42 -29.59 6.95
CA ILE A 441 13.51 -30.70 6.61
C ILE A 441 12.22 -30.17 5.94
N LYS A 442 11.70 -29.01 6.36
CA LYS A 442 10.53 -28.37 5.73
C LYS A 442 10.80 -27.88 4.30
N ILE A 443 11.97 -27.31 4.05
CA ILE A 443 12.35 -26.81 2.72
C ILE A 443 12.70 -27.98 1.79
N ALA A 444 13.33 -29.03 2.31
CA ALA A 444 13.56 -30.28 1.60
C ALA A 444 12.22 -30.90 1.13
N SER A 445 11.21 -30.94 2.01
CA SER A 445 9.88 -31.44 1.67
C SER A 445 9.12 -30.56 0.65
N ALA A 446 9.32 -29.23 0.70
CA ALA A 446 8.74 -28.29 -0.26
C ALA A 446 9.35 -28.38 -1.68
N LYS A 447 10.44 -29.15 -1.87
CA LYS A 447 11.12 -29.34 -3.16
C LYS A 447 11.02 -30.78 -3.73
N GLY A 448 10.11 -31.59 -3.22
CA GLY A 448 9.79 -32.92 -3.78
C GLY A 448 10.25 -34.14 -2.97
N LEU A 449 10.66 -33.95 -1.71
CA LEU A 449 10.95 -35.04 -0.77
C LEU A 449 9.70 -35.43 0.04
N SER A 450 9.18 -36.64 -0.17
CA SER A 450 8.05 -37.16 0.61
C SER A 450 8.51 -37.84 1.91
N PHE A 451 7.99 -37.39 3.05
CA PHE A 451 8.08 -38.11 4.33
C PHE A 451 6.71 -38.74 4.66
N TYR A 452 6.69 -40.03 5.00
CA TYR A 452 5.54 -40.70 5.60
C TYR A 452 5.87 -41.04 7.06
N GLY A 453 5.09 -40.53 8.01
CA GLY A 453 5.14 -40.98 9.41
C GLY A 453 4.92 -39.88 10.46
N VAL A 454 4.05 -40.16 11.43
CA VAL A 454 3.75 -39.34 12.61
C VAL A 454 4.97 -39.26 13.53
N ILE A 455 5.34 -38.06 14.00
CA ILE A 455 6.25 -37.91 15.15
C ILE A 455 5.40 -37.46 16.35
N GLU A 456 4.94 -38.43 17.14
CA GLU A 456 4.30 -38.22 18.43
C GLU A 456 5.34 -38.08 19.56
N LYS A 457 5.03 -37.18 20.51
CA LYS A 457 5.38 -37.16 21.94
C LYS A 457 6.83 -36.83 22.40
N THR A 458 6.84 -35.88 23.36
CA THR A 458 7.78 -35.66 24.48
C THR A 458 9.23 -35.29 24.20
N PHE A 459 9.63 -34.07 24.60
CA PHE A 459 10.81 -33.79 25.42
C PHE A 459 10.62 -32.46 26.17
N TRP A 460 10.63 -32.51 27.50
CA TRP A 460 10.79 -31.36 28.40
C TRP A 460 12.26 -31.33 28.87
N GLY A 461 12.83 -30.13 29.07
CA GLY A 461 14.07 -29.96 29.85
C GLY A 461 15.11 -29.03 29.22
N GLU A 462 15.55 -28.06 30.04
CA GLU A 462 16.58 -27.05 29.88
C GLU A 462 17.87 -27.49 29.12
N THR A 463 18.27 -26.73 28.07
CA THR A 463 19.64 -26.24 27.73
C THR A 463 19.76 -25.84 26.25
N TYR A 464 20.48 -24.76 25.97
CA TYR A 464 20.71 -24.18 24.63
C TYR A 464 21.46 -25.13 23.67
N ASN A 465 21.21 -25.02 22.35
CA ASN A 465 22.28 -25.07 21.33
C ASN A 465 21.86 -24.46 19.96
N ASN A 466 22.77 -23.67 19.39
CA ASN A 466 22.70 -23.06 18.05
C ASN A 466 23.12 -24.08 16.98
N TYR A 467 22.27 -24.38 15.99
CA TYR A 467 22.62 -25.26 14.87
C TYR A 467 22.33 -24.57 13.52
N TRP A 468 23.30 -24.51 12.62
CA TRP A 468 23.13 -23.89 11.29
C TRP A 468 23.76 -24.70 10.14
N CYS A 469 23.16 -24.57 8.94
CA CYS A 469 23.61 -25.19 7.68
C CYS A 469 23.48 -24.17 6.52
N LEU A 470 24.40 -24.26 5.54
CA LEU A 470 24.47 -23.40 4.34
C LEU A 470 24.48 -24.28 3.06
N CYS A 471 23.59 -24.02 2.10
CA CYS A 471 23.60 -24.67 0.78
C CYS A 471 23.76 -23.63 -0.33
N LEU A 472 24.62 -23.89 -1.31
CA LEU A 472 24.94 -22.97 -2.42
C LEU A 472 24.64 -23.61 -3.78
N ASN A 473 24.12 -22.81 -4.72
CA ASN A 473 24.03 -23.16 -6.15
C ASN A 473 24.79 -22.10 -6.95
N ILE A 474 25.90 -22.51 -7.56
CA ILE A 474 26.92 -21.61 -8.11
C ILE A 474 26.48 -21.00 -9.44
N ASP A 475 25.77 -21.76 -10.29
CA ASP A 475 25.36 -21.30 -11.63
C ASP A 475 24.31 -20.18 -11.59
N LEU A 476 23.42 -20.20 -10.59
CA LEU A 476 22.39 -19.16 -10.39
C LEU A 476 22.97 -17.81 -9.91
N ILE A 477 24.16 -17.82 -9.29
CA ILE A 477 24.89 -16.60 -8.93
C ILE A 477 25.45 -15.94 -10.20
N PHE A 478 25.98 -16.72 -11.14
CA PHE A 478 26.52 -16.23 -12.40
C PHE A 478 25.44 -15.59 -13.31
N GLU A 479 24.24 -16.17 -13.36
CA GLU A 479 23.14 -15.68 -14.21
C GLU A 479 22.58 -14.32 -13.76
N LYS A 480 22.54 -14.06 -12.44
CA LYS A 480 21.99 -12.82 -11.87
C LYS A 480 22.99 -11.67 -11.79
N ILE A 481 24.29 -11.93 -11.85
CA ILE A 481 25.33 -10.89 -11.84
C ILE A 481 25.48 -10.25 -13.23
N LYS A 482 25.34 -11.02 -14.32
CA LYS A 482 25.50 -10.53 -15.71
C LYS A 482 24.65 -9.29 -16.10
N PRO A 483 23.36 -9.16 -15.72
CA PRO A 483 22.52 -8.04 -16.15
C PRO A 483 22.72 -6.74 -15.38
N HIS A 484 23.23 -6.78 -14.15
CA HIS A 484 23.38 -5.59 -13.30
C HIS A 484 24.60 -4.73 -13.65
N TYR A 485 25.56 -5.28 -14.41
CA TYR A 485 26.79 -4.57 -14.78
C TYR A 485 26.74 -3.91 -16.17
N ALA A 486 25.79 -4.26 -17.03
CA ALA A 486 25.64 -3.64 -18.35
C ALA A 486 25.06 -2.21 -18.32
N TYR A 487 24.58 -1.71 -17.17
CA TYR A 487 23.90 -0.43 -17.06
C TYR A 487 24.66 0.68 -16.31
N ASN A 488 25.77 0.36 -15.65
CA ASN A 488 26.56 1.34 -14.90
C ASN A 488 28.03 1.27 -15.30
N ASN A 489 28.44 2.08 -16.27
CA ASN A 489 29.84 2.32 -16.65
C ASN A 489 30.63 3.06 -15.54
N ASN A 490 30.63 2.55 -14.31
CA ASN A 490 31.38 3.12 -13.20
C ASN A 490 32.34 2.08 -12.62
N CYS A 491 33.62 2.19 -13.00
CA CYS A 491 34.77 1.48 -12.40
C CYS A 491 34.96 1.75 -10.88
N TYR A 492 34.16 2.64 -10.30
CA TYR A 492 34.26 3.13 -8.91
C TYR A 492 33.76 2.15 -7.84
N THR A 493 32.87 1.21 -8.17
CA THR A 493 32.29 0.26 -7.20
C THR A 493 33.20 -0.93 -6.90
N ILE A 494 34.04 -1.35 -7.86
CA ILE A 494 34.93 -2.51 -7.71
C ILE A 494 36.19 -2.15 -6.91
N THR A 495 36.74 -0.96 -7.10
CA THR A 495 37.91 -0.47 -6.33
C THR A 495 37.57 -0.27 -4.86
N GLY A 496 36.36 0.20 -4.54
CA GLY A 496 35.87 0.29 -3.15
C GLY A 496 35.69 -1.07 -2.49
N PHE A 497 35.08 -2.03 -3.20
CA PHE A 497 34.87 -3.38 -2.71
C PHE A 497 36.18 -4.17 -2.50
N LEU A 498 37.15 -4.05 -3.42
CA LEU A 498 38.45 -4.71 -3.31
C LEU A 498 39.32 -4.06 -2.21
N GLN A 499 39.27 -2.73 -2.05
CA GLN A 499 39.97 -2.04 -0.97
C GLN A 499 39.43 -2.43 0.39
N GLU A 500 38.10 -2.52 0.56
CA GLU A 500 37.49 -3.03 1.79
C GLU A 500 37.96 -4.46 2.08
N MET A 501 37.96 -5.35 1.09
CA MET A 501 38.44 -6.72 1.28
C MET A 501 39.93 -6.78 1.71
N ILE A 502 40.81 -5.98 1.10
CA ILE A 502 42.23 -5.88 1.50
C ILE A 502 42.38 -5.29 2.91
N ASP A 503 41.65 -4.22 3.21
CA ASP A 503 41.65 -3.54 4.51
C ASP A 503 41.09 -4.45 5.63
N TYR A 504 40.23 -5.41 5.28
CA TYR A 504 39.73 -6.48 6.16
C TYR A 504 40.60 -7.75 6.15
N GLY A 505 41.79 -7.71 5.55
CA GLY A 505 42.82 -8.75 5.66
C GLY A 505 42.68 -9.91 4.67
N PHE A 506 41.84 -9.81 3.64
CA PHE A 506 41.76 -10.83 2.59
C PHE A 506 43.03 -10.82 1.72
N ASN A 507 43.69 -11.98 1.58
CA ASN A 507 44.80 -12.13 0.65
C ASN A 507 44.29 -12.46 -0.75
N ILE A 508 43.92 -11.42 -1.50
CA ILE A 508 43.29 -11.52 -2.81
C ILE A 508 44.20 -12.28 -3.81
N GLN A 509 45.52 -12.21 -3.65
CA GLN A 509 46.49 -12.86 -4.55
C GLN A 509 46.47 -14.40 -4.54
N LYS A 510 45.90 -15.05 -3.51
CA LYS A 510 45.84 -16.52 -3.39
C LYS A 510 44.53 -17.14 -3.89
N SER A 511 43.53 -16.34 -4.26
CA SER A 511 42.25 -16.87 -4.73
C SER A 511 42.24 -17.02 -6.25
N GLU A 512 42.41 -18.26 -6.72
CA GLU A 512 42.39 -18.63 -8.13
C GLU A 512 41.01 -18.40 -8.77
N ILE A 513 39.95 -18.52 -7.96
CA ILE A 513 38.56 -18.23 -8.32
C ILE A 513 38.36 -16.73 -8.60
N LEU A 514 38.85 -15.84 -7.73
CA LEU A 514 38.73 -14.38 -7.94
C LEU A 514 39.59 -13.89 -9.11
N LYS A 515 40.75 -14.52 -9.34
CA LYS A 515 41.61 -14.22 -10.49
C LYS A 515 40.91 -14.56 -11.82
N ASN A 516 40.22 -15.71 -11.90
CA ASN A 516 39.46 -16.11 -13.08
C ASN A 516 38.24 -15.21 -13.31
N VAL A 517 37.53 -14.82 -12.23
CA VAL A 517 36.42 -13.86 -12.27
C VAL A 517 36.85 -12.49 -12.82
N MET A 518 38.04 -11.99 -12.46
CA MET A 518 38.54 -10.72 -13.00
C MET A 518 38.96 -10.81 -14.49
N CYS A 519 39.54 -11.94 -14.91
CA CYS A 519 40.02 -12.13 -16.28
C CYS A 519 38.89 -12.36 -17.31
N GLU A 520 37.77 -12.96 -16.91
CA GLU A 520 36.63 -13.22 -17.82
C GLU A 520 35.68 -12.02 -17.99
N VAL A 521 35.61 -11.12 -17.00
CA VAL A 521 34.72 -9.96 -17.03
C VAL A 521 35.34 -8.76 -17.78
N PHE A 522 36.67 -8.65 -17.83
CA PHE A 522 37.39 -7.53 -18.47
C PHE A 522 38.11 -7.99 -19.74
N ILE A 523 37.40 -8.01 -20.87
CA ILE A 523 37.99 -8.37 -22.17
C ILE A 523 38.71 -7.18 -22.87
N PRO A 524 38.37 -5.88 -22.70
CA PRO A 524 39.07 -4.84 -23.47
C PRO A 524 40.40 -4.34 -22.88
N GLU A 525 40.69 -4.53 -21.59
CA GLU A 525 41.81 -3.82 -20.92
C GLU A 525 42.65 -4.73 -20.00
N GLN A 526 42.95 -5.94 -20.45
CA GLN A 526 43.77 -6.94 -19.73
C GLN A 526 45.08 -6.38 -19.12
N LYS A 527 45.66 -5.35 -19.74
CA LYS A 527 46.93 -4.75 -19.28
C LYS A 527 46.79 -3.97 -17.96
N TYR A 528 45.62 -3.41 -17.64
CA TYR A 528 45.40 -2.66 -16.40
C TYR A 528 45.10 -3.58 -15.21
N CYS A 529 44.34 -4.66 -15.42
CA CYS A 529 44.01 -5.65 -14.38
C CYS A 529 45.24 -6.43 -13.89
N GLU A 530 46.15 -6.84 -14.77
CA GLU A 530 47.40 -7.49 -14.33
C GLU A 530 48.29 -6.58 -13.50
N THR A 531 48.35 -5.29 -13.85
CA THR A 531 49.16 -4.30 -13.14
C THR A 531 48.58 -4.04 -11.74
N TYR A 532 47.25 -3.94 -11.62
CA TYR A 532 46.54 -3.83 -10.34
C TYR A 532 46.71 -5.08 -9.46
N TRP A 533 46.68 -6.28 -10.05
CA TRP A 533 46.84 -7.54 -9.32
C TRP A 533 48.26 -7.73 -8.78
N LYS A 534 49.27 -7.33 -9.56
CA LYS A 534 50.70 -7.47 -9.19
C LYS A 534 51.18 -6.36 -8.24
N HIS A 535 50.63 -5.14 -8.34
CA HIS A 535 51.11 -3.97 -7.56
C HIS A 535 49.97 -3.08 -7.02
N PRO A 536 49.13 -3.58 -6.09
CA PRO A 536 47.93 -2.86 -5.60
C PRO A 536 48.25 -1.51 -4.93
N ASN A 537 49.40 -1.37 -4.27
CA ASN A 537 49.77 -0.13 -3.57
C ASN A 537 50.26 0.99 -4.50
N ARG A 538 50.76 0.68 -5.71
CA ARG A 538 51.31 1.69 -6.64
C ARG A 538 50.20 2.48 -7.35
N ALA A 539 49.05 1.83 -7.58
CA ALA A 539 47.86 2.47 -8.14
C ALA A 539 47.18 3.47 -7.17
N ILE A 540 47.44 3.34 -5.86
CA ILE A 540 46.96 4.25 -4.82
C ILE A 540 47.77 5.56 -4.80
N GLU A 541 49.04 5.54 -5.21
CA GLU A 541 49.84 6.75 -5.37
C GLU A 541 49.40 7.57 -6.59
N ASP A 542 49.08 6.92 -7.72
CA ASP A 542 48.49 7.58 -8.90
C ASP A 542 47.10 8.18 -8.60
N ARG A 543 46.32 7.55 -7.70
CA ARG A 543 45.04 8.07 -7.17
C ARG A 543 45.22 9.40 -6.42
N ASN A 544 46.30 9.57 -5.66
CA ASN A 544 46.57 10.82 -4.94
C ASN A 544 47.10 11.92 -5.87
N ILE A 545 47.71 11.56 -7.00
CA ILE A 545 48.12 12.51 -8.05
C ILE A 545 46.90 13.01 -8.84
N PHE A 546 45.92 12.14 -9.12
CA PHE A 546 44.68 12.50 -9.82
C PHE A 546 43.78 13.42 -8.98
N LEU A 547 43.67 13.16 -7.67
CA LEU A 547 42.88 14.01 -6.74
C LEU A 547 43.58 15.32 -6.36
N LYS A 548 44.92 15.41 -6.43
CA LYS A 548 45.66 16.67 -6.20
C LYS A 548 45.74 17.58 -7.44
N ASN A 549 45.46 17.06 -8.64
CA ASN A 549 45.57 17.82 -9.89
C ASN A 549 44.23 18.10 -10.59
N THR A 550 43.08 17.97 -9.90
CA THR A 550 41.82 18.49 -10.46
C THR A 550 41.57 19.91 -9.90
N PRO A 551 41.63 20.95 -10.74
CA PRO A 551 41.71 22.33 -10.25
C PRO A 551 40.40 22.80 -9.62
N THR A 552 40.47 23.21 -8.35
CA THR A 552 39.61 24.25 -7.80
C THR A 552 39.96 25.58 -8.47
N ASN A 553 39.29 25.85 -9.59
CA ASN A 553 38.99 27.15 -10.17
C ASN A 553 38.80 26.92 -11.66
N ASN A 554 37.56 27.03 -12.11
CA ASN A 554 37.19 27.84 -13.27
C ASN A 554 35.67 27.89 -13.39
N GLN A 555 35.13 29.10 -13.27
CA GLN A 555 33.89 29.45 -13.92
C GLN A 555 34.08 29.21 -15.42
N SER A 556 33.50 28.16 -15.98
CA SER A 556 33.43 28.03 -17.44
C SER A 556 32.33 27.07 -17.87
N GLN A 557 31.27 27.69 -18.43
CA GLN A 557 30.33 27.21 -19.43
C GLN A 557 29.54 25.91 -19.14
N LEU A 558 28.24 26.12 -18.89
CA LEU A 558 27.19 25.10 -18.96
C LEU A 558 27.27 24.32 -20.29
N PRO A 559 26.99 23.00 -20.29
CA PRO A 559 27.01 22.21 -21.53
C PRO A 559 26.05 22.77 -22.58
N LYS A 560 26.42 22.70 -23.86
CA LYS A 560 25.55 23.14 -24.97
C LYS A 560 24.21 22.39 -24.93
N LYS A 561 23.11 23.15 -25.02
CA LYS A 561 21.74 22.67 -24.92
C LYS A 561 21.41 21.69 -26.07
N SER A 562 20.71 20.60 -25.73
CA SER A 562 20.08 19.67 -26.68
C SER A 562 19.01 20.40 -27.49
N ASP A 563 18.84 20.06 -28.78
CA ASP A 563 17.74 20.61 -29.61
C ASP A 563 16.35 20.14 -29.15
N LYS A 564 16.26 19.15 -28.25
CA LYS A 564 14.99 18.65 -27.70
C LYS A 564 14.66 19.30 -26.36
N TYR A 565 13.38 19.60 -26.14
CA TYR A 565 12.88 20.02 -24.83
C TYR A 565 13.17 18.97 -23.76
N VAL A 566 13.53 19.40 -22.55
CA VAL A 566 13.74 18.53 -21.38
C VAL A 566 12.60 18.72 -20.41
N VAL A 567 11.79 17.68 -20.20
CA VAL A 567 10.63 17.70 -19.30
C VAL A 567 10.86 16.75 -18.13
N VAL A 568 10.77 17.28 -16.91
CA VAL A 568 10.80 16.47 -15.70
C VAL A 568 9.40 16.05 -15.32
N VAL A 569 9.22 14.77 -15.01
CA VAL A 569 7.95 14.20 -14.55
C VAL A 569 8.13 13.78 -13.10
N ALA A 570 7.50 14.51 -12.19
CA ALA A 570 7.64 14.30 -10.76
C ALA A 570 6.42 13.56 -10.19
N HIS A 571 6.65 12.53 -9.38
CA HIS A 571 5.59 11.71 -8.80
C HIS A 571 5.93 11.16 -7.41
N VAL A 572 4.90 10.71 -6.68
CA VAL A 572 5.02 10.32 -5.26
C VAL A 572 5.69 8.95 -5.05
N ASN A 573 5.59 8.02 -6.00
CA ASN A 573 5.90 6.61 -5.74
C ASN A 573 6.96 6.04 -6.70
N PRO A 574 8.07 5.46 -6.21
CA PRO A 574 9.06 4.77 -7.05
C PRO A 574 8.61 3.40 -7.59
N ASN A 575 7.51 2.79 -7.10
CA ASN A 575 7.14 1.41 -7.43
C ASN A 575 5.61 1.15 -7.59
N ALA A 576 4.77 2.13 -7.93
CA ALA A 576 3.33 1.82 -8.09
C ALA A 576 2.54 2.70 -9.06
N TYR A 577 1.86 2.03 -9.99
CA TYR A 577 0.69 2.42 -10.83
C TYR A 577 0.79 3.69 -11.69
N SER A 578 1.45 4.76 -11.23
CA SER A 578 1.84 5.87 -12.11
C SER A 578 2.77 5.36 -13.20
N GLU A 579 3.48 4.24 -13.01
CA GLU A 579 4.27 3.62 -14.06
C GLU A 579 3.46 3.21 -15.28
N THR A 580 2.22 2.73 -15.19
CA THR A 580 1.48 2.34 -16.41
C THR A 580 1.12 3.57 -17.25
N PHE A 581 0.73 4.67 -16.61
CA PHE A 581 0.48 5.95 -17.30
C PHE A 581 1.78 6.64 -17.73
N ILE A 582 2.77 6.78 -16.86
CA ILE A 582 4.07 7.37 -17.16
C ILE A 582 4.77 6.58 -18.29
N HIS A 583 4.77 5.24 -18.24
CA HIS A 583 5.39 4.42 -19.26
C HIS A 583 4.61 4.40 -20.57
N ASN A 584 3.27 4.33 -20.54
CA ASN A 584 2.46 4.19 -21.76
C ASN A 584 2.00 5.52 -22.37
N HIS A 585 2.04 6.62 -21.62
CA HIS A 585 1.63 7.95 -22.09
C HIS A 585 2.84 8.88 -22.16
N ILE A 586 3.47 9.16 -21.01
CA ILE A 586 4.43 10.26 -20.92
C ILE A 586 5.75 9.96 -21.65
N ASN A 587 6.22 8.71 -21.68
CA ASN A 587 7.43 8.33 -22.44
C ASN A 587 7.30 8.51 -23.97
N HIS A 588 6.09 8.72 -24.49
CA HIS A 588 5.84 8.97 -25.91
C HIS A 588 5.72 10.47 -26.26
N LEU A 589 5.91 11.36 -25.28
CA LEU A 589 5.98 12.79 -25.55
C LEU A 589 7.20 13.11 -26.42
N PRO A 590 7.12 14.10 -27.33
CA PRO A 590 8.23 14.50 -28.20
C PRO A 590 9.26 15.37 -27.46
N ALA A 591 9.71 14.92 -26.29
CA ALA A 591 10.67 15.58 -25.41
C ALA A 591 11.60 14.55 -24.75
N GLU A 592 12.74 14.99 -24.22
CA GLU A 592 13.55 14.19 -23.30
C GLU A 592 12.85 14.17 -21.93
N ILE A 593 12.44 12.97 -21.50
CA ILE A 593 11.70 12.79 -20.25
C ILE A 593 12.62 12.31 -19.13
N ILE A 594 12.64 13.06 -18.02
CA ILE A 594 13.36 12.70 -16.79
C ILE A 594 12.33 12.42 -15.69
N ASN A 595 12.21 11.15 -15.29
CA ASN A 595 11.30 10.74 -14.22
C ASN A 595 11.96 10.90 -12.84
N ILE A 596 11.28 11.58 -11.91
CA ILE A 596 11.73 11.76 -10.53
C ILE A 596 10.66 11.21 -9.56
N PRO A 597 10.87 10.00 -9.02
CA PRO A 597 9.97 9.42 -8.03
C PRO A 597 10.23 9.97 -6.62
N GLY A 598 9.26 9.75 -5.72
CA GLY A 598 9.42 10.00 -4.29
C GLY A 598 9.22 11.46 -3.86
N ILE A 599 8.76 12.34 -4.76
CA ILE A 599 8.45 13.72 -4.42
C ILE A 599 7.12 13.75 -3.67
N SER A 600 7.14 14.24 -2.42
CA SER A 600 5.95 14.36 -1.59
C SER A 600 6.02 15.61 -0.70
N PHE A 601 4.85 16.11 -0.31
CA PHE A 601 4.73 17.25 0.60
C PHE A 601 4.55 16.79 2.06
N PRO A 602 5.25 17.39 3.05
CA PRO A 602 6.32 18.40 2.89
C PRO A 602 7.59 17.79 2.28
N LEU A 603 8.36 18.56 1.52
CA LEU A 603 9.60 18.07 0.91
C LEU A 603 10.65 17.80 2.02
N GLN A 604 10.84 16.53 2.41
CA GLN A 604 11.45 16.19 3.70
C GLN A 604 13.00 16.34 3.78
N GLN A 605 13.74 16.51 2.68
CA GLN A 605 15.16 16.95 2.59
C GLN A 605 15.62 17.01 1.10
N ASN A 606 16.75 17.68 0.78
CA ASN A 606 17.39 17.81 -0.55
C ASN A 606 16.88 18.89 -1.53
N ARG A 607 16.20 19.94 -1.05
CA ARG A 607 15.74 21.07 -1.89
C ARG A 607 16.82 21.68 -2.79
N GLU A 608 17.98 22.00 -2.22
CA GLU A 608 19.08 22.64 -2.97
C GLU A 608 19.75 21.66 -3.95
N GLN A 609 19.84 20.37 -3.60
CA GLN A 609 20.31 19.34 -4.55
C GLN A 609 19.33 19.16 -5.72
N LEU A 610 18.01 19.20 -5.45
CA LEU A 610 17.00 19.13 -6.51
C LEU A 610 17.09 20.36 -7.42
N LYS A 611 17.23 21.57 -6.88
CA LYS A 611 17.44 22.77 -7.69
C LYS A 611 18.69 22.66 -8.57
N GLN A 612 19.80 22.25 -7.97
CA GLN A 612 21.06 22.08 -8.66
C GLN A 612 20.91 21.06 -9.80
N PHE A 613 20.24 19.93 -9.53
CA PHE A 613 19.92 18.93 -10.54
C PHE A 613 19.06 19.51 -11.69
N LEU A 614 18.00 20.26 -11.38
CA LEU A 614 17.12 20.87 -12.39
C LEU A 614 17.89 21.86 -13.28
N LEU A 615 18.80 22.65 -12.70
CA LEU A 615 19.68 23.57 -13.42
C LEU A 615 20.70 22.84 -14.29
N GLU A 616 21.38 21.82 -13.75
CA GLU A 616 22.36 21.01 -14.47
C GLU A 616 21.73 20.29 -15.67
N LYS A 617 20.47 19.87 -15.54
CA LYS A 617 19.69 19.21 -16.60
C LYS A 617 19.01 20.18 -17.56
N GLN A 618 19.09 21.49 -17.33
CA GLN A 618 18.48 22.52 -18.19
C GLN A 618 16.99 22.26 -18.46
N VAL A 619 16.25 21.93 -17.41
CA VAL A 619 14.85 21.53 -17.49
C VAL A 619 13.99 22.66 -18.05
N ASP A 620 13.23 22.40 -19.12
CA ASP A 620 12.33 23.36 -19.75
C ASP A 620 10.96 23.41 -19.07
N ALA A 621 10.48 22.31 -18.50
CA ALA A 621 9.20 22.24 -17.77
C ALA A 621 9.16 21.09 -16.76
N ILE A 622 8.28 21.23 -15.76
CA ILE A 622 7.97 20.16 -14.81
C ILE A 622 6.48 19.79 -14.93
N LEU A 623 6.22 18.51 -15.21
CA LEU A 623 4.91 17.88 -15.06
C LEU A 623 4.82 17.20 -13.69
N ALA A 624 4.05 17.80 -12.77
CA ALA A 624 3.77 17.24 -11.46
C ALA A 624 2.52 16.35 -11.52
N GLU A 625 2.72 15.05 -11.33
CA GLU A 625 1.64 14.10 -11.15
C GLU A 625 1.12 14.20 -9.71
N TYR A 626 -0.16 14.52 -9.54
CA TYR A 626 -0.85 14.89 -8.30
C TYR A 626 -0.60 16.33 -7.82
N GLY A 627 -1.68 16.98 -7.37
CA GLY A 627 -1.68 18.32 -6.77
C GLY A 627 -0.71 18.48 -5.61
N ARG A 628 -0.52 17.43 -4.80
CA ARG A 628 0.43 17.44 -3.67
C ARG A 628 1.90 17.51 -4.08
N VAL A 629 2.24 16.96 -5.25
CA VAL A 629 3.56 17.10 -5.85
C VAL A 629 3.71 18.52 -6.38
N GLY A 630 2.66 19.06 -7.00
CA GLY A 630 2.60 20.47 -7.37
C GLY A 630 2.88 21.40 -6.18
N VAL A 631 2.21 21.19 -5.05
CA VAL A 631 2.47 21.96 -3.81
C VAL A 631 3.91 21.82 -3.33
N ALA A 632 4.52 20.63 -3.44
CA ALA A 632 5.91 20.43 -3.04
C ALA A 632 6.92 21.16 -3.94
N LEU A 633 6.58 21.39 -5.21
CA LEU A 633 7.49 21.94 -6.22
C LEU A 633 7.25 23.41 -6.58
N MET A 634 6.08 23.98 -6.28
CA MET A 634 5.68 25.32 -6.73
C MET A 634 6.71 26.41 -6.41
N ASP A 635 7.34 26.38 -5.24
CA ASP A 635 8.30 27.40 -4.84
C ASP A 635 9.66 27.21 -5.54
N ILE A 636 10.08 25.96 -5.76
CA ILE A 636 11.30 25.64 -6.52
C ILE A 636 11.12 26.05 -7.99
N CYS A 637 9.99 25.72 -8.58
CA CYS A 637 9.67 26.06 -9.96
C CYS A 637 9.64 27.57 -10.16
N GLN A 638 9.03 28.30 -9.24
CA GLN A 638 9.01 29.77 -9.28
C GLN A 638 10.42 30.36 -9.11
N GLU A 639 11.23 29.87 -8.17
CA GLU A 639 12.59 30.38 -7.97
C GLU A 639 13.53 30.13 -9.16
N LEU A 640 13.32 29.03 -9.88
CA LEU A 640 14.10 28.69 -11.06
C LEU A 640 13.48 29.18 -12.37
N ASN A 641 12.32 29.86 -12.31
CA ASN A 641 11.50 30.23 -13.47
C ASN A 641 11.24 29.05 -14.43
N ILE A 642 10.98 27.87 -13.87
CA ILE A 642 10.60 26.67 -14.64
C ILE A 642 9.06 26.56 -14.61
N PRO A 643 8.37 26.45 -15.76
CA PRO A 643 6.93 26.32 -15.80
C PRO A 643 6.48 25.00 -15.14
N LEU A 644 5.54 25.12 -14.22
CA LEU A 644 4.95 24.00 -13.50
C LEU A 644 3.57 23.67 -14.09
N ILE A 645 3.44 22.45 -14.61
CA ILE A 645 2.18 21.86 -15.06
C ILE A 645 1.75 20.84 -14.02
N VAL A 646 0.52 20.93 -13.52
CA VAL A 646 0.02 20.02 -12.47
C VAL A 646 -1.13 19.18 -13.01
N HIS A 647 -0.96 17.86 -12.97
CA HIS A 647 -1.94 16.90 -13.42
C HIS A 647 -2.68 16.30 -12.22
N PHE A 648 -3.96 16.64 -12.08
CA PHE A 648 -4.78 16.21 -10.96
C PHE A 648 -5.46 14.87 -11.21
N HIS A 649 -5.58 14.08 -10.13
CA HIS A 649 -6.24 12.78 -10.11
C HIS A 649 -7.41 12.78 -9.13
N GLY A 650 -8.15 11.66 -9.07
CA GLY A 650 -9.30 11.54 -8.16
C GLY A 650 -8.93 11.66 -6.68
N PHE A 651 -7.72 11.24 -6.30
CA PHE A 651 -7.29 11.27 -4.90
C PHE A 651 -7.09 12.73 -4.41
N ASP A 652 -6.31 13.52 -5.13
CA ASP A 652 -5.96 14.90 -4.81
C ASP A 652 -7.07 15.90 -5.11
N ALA A 653 -8.01 15.60 -6.00
CA ALA A 653 -9.16 16.48 -6.24
C ALA A 653 -10.32 16.31 -5.20
N TYR A 654 -10.51 15.12 -4.62
CA TYR A 654 -11.71 14.81 -3.82
C TYR A 654 -11.45 14.26 -2.41
N HIS A 655 -10.33 13.56 -2.16
CA HIS A 655 -10.11 12.89 -0.87
C HIS A 655 -10.05 13.92 0.27
N HIS A 656 -10.96 13.82 1.25
CA HIS A 656 -11.11 14.83 2.30
C HIS A 656 -9.82 15.07 3.09
N GLY A 657 -9.09 14.01 3.44
CA GLY A 657 -7.82 14.14 4.16
C GLY A 657 -6.72 14.79 3.33
N GLU A 658 -6.75 14.63 2.00
CA GLU A 658 -5.75 15.25 1.11
C GLU A 658 -6.06 16.73 0.92
N LEU A 659 -7.35 17.06 0.75
CA LEU A 659 -7.82 18.43 0.69
C LEU A 659 -7.58 19.20 2.00
N GLN A 660 -7.71 18.54 3.16
CA GLN A 660 -7.36 19.13 4.46
C GLN A 660 -5.84 19.37 4.61
N ASN A 661 -5.01 18.46 4.09
CA ASN A 661 -3.56 18.54 4.23
C ASN A 661 -2.90 19.46 3.19
N SER A 662 -2.99 19.09 1.92
CA SER A 662 -2.39 19.80 0.80
C SER A 662 -3.35 20.78 0.13
N GLY A 663 -4.66 20.52 0.17
CA GLY A 663 -5.66 21.35 -0.50
C GLY A 663 -5.72 22.81 -0.03
N LYS A 664 -5.37 23.09 1.23
CA LYS A 664 -5.22 24.47 1.74
C LYS A 664 -4.17 25.31 0.99
N TYR A 665 -3.24 24.67 0.27
CA TYR A 665 -2.23 25.34 -0.55
C TYR A 665 -2.63 25.43 -2.03
N TYR A 666 -3.73 24.79 -2.44
CA TYR A 666 -4.15 24.76 -3.84
C TYR A 666 -4.43 26.14 -4.44
N PRO A 667 -5.07 27.10 -3.75
CA PRO A 667 -5.22 28.45 -4.30
C PRO A 667 -3.89 29.11 -4.69
N ASN A 668 -2.84 28.91 -3.89
CA ASN A 668 -1.50 29.41 -4.21
C ASN A 668 -0.86 28.61 -5.36
N LEU A 669 -1.01 27.28 -5.34
CA LEU A 669 -0.56 26.41 -6.43
C LEU A 669 -1.17 26.82 -7.78
N PHE A 670 -2.48 27.06 -7.82
CA PHE A 670 -3.20 27.42 -9.05
C PHE A 670 -2.77 28.76 -9.62
N GLN A 671 -2.35 29.70 -8.77
CA GLN A 671 -1.77 30.97 -9.23
C GLN A 671 -0.38 30.77 -9.84
N LYS A 672 0.47 29.97 -9.18
CA LYS A 672 1.87 29.74 -9.58
C LYS A 672 2.04 28.75 -10.74
N ALA A 673 1.13 27.79 -10.87
CA ALA A 673 1.18 26.83 -11.97
C ALA A 673 0.95 27.55 -13.32
N SER A 674 1.68 27.12 -14.34
CA SER A 674 1.48 27.56 -15.72
C SER A 674 0.23 26.90 -16.31
N ALA A 675 -0.05 25.65 -15.92
CA ALA A 675 -1.24 24.91 -16.31
C ALA A 675 -1.67 23.92 -15.22
N THR A 676 -2.98 23.71 -15.12
CA THR A 676 -3.62 22.68 -14.28
C THR A 676 -4.45 21.77 -15.19
N ILE A 677 -4.34 20.46 -15.03
CA ILE A 677 -5.01 19.48 -15.88
C ILE A 677 -6.03 18.70 -15.05
N ALA A 678 -7.28 18.69 -15.52
CA ALA A 678 -8.37 17.86 -15.02
C ALA A 678 -8.65 16.70 -15.99
N VAL A 679 -8.83 15.49 -15.45
CA VAL A 679 -9.07 14.29 -16.27
C VAL A 679 -10.55 14.00 -16.53
N SER A 680 -11.46 14.71 -15.87
CA SER A 680 -12.91 14.63 -16.06
C SER A 680 -13.57 16.01 -16.00
N ARG A 681 -14.72 16.19 -16.65
CA ARG A 681 -15.52 17.43 -16.55
C ARG A 681 -16.04 17.67 -15.14
N HIS A 682 -16.35 16.58 -14.42
CA HIS A 682 -16.67 16.67 -12.99
C HIS A 682 -15.48 17.21 -12.18
N MET A 683 -14.25 16.77 -12.49
CA MET A 683 -13.04 17.26 -11.85
C MET A 683 -12.71 18.70 -12.23
N GLU A 684 -12.97 19.12 -13.46
CA GLU A 684 -12.85 20.53 -13.86
C GLU A 684 -13.69 21.43 -12.94
N GLN A 685 -14.95 21.07 -12.68
CA GLN A 685 -15.81 21.81 -11.74
C GLN A 685 -15.28 21.76 -10.30
N GLN A 686 -14.76 20.62 -9.86
CA GLN A 686 -14.17 20.48 -8.54
C GLN A 686 -12.91 21.35 -8.37
N LEU A 687 -12.02 21.39 -9.37
CA LEU A 687 -10.82 22.22 -9.28
C LEU A 687 -11.17 23.71 -9.32
N LEU A 688 -12.17 24.11 -10.11
CA LEU A 688 -12.72 25.47 -10.07
C LEU A 688 -13.26 25.82 -8.67
N SER A 689 -13.98 24.91 -8.03
CA SER A 689 -14.50 25.12 -6.65
C SER A 689 -13.38 25.24 -5.62
N LEU A 690 -12.23 24.60 -5.86
CA LEU A 690 -11.02 24.68 -5.05
C LEU A 690 -10.15 25.92 -5.38
N GLY A 691 -10.54 26.75 -6.35
CA GLY A 691 -9.89 28.01 -6.70
C GLY A 691 -8.97 27.96 -7.92
N ALA A 692 -9.12 26.97 -8.80
CA ALA A 692 -8.35 26.91 -10.05
C ALA A 692 -8.65 28.11 -10.96
N VAL A 693 -7.60 28.61 -11.61
CA VAL A 693 -7.70 29.69 -12.59
C VAL A 693 -8.22 29.12 -13.90
N LYS A 694 -9.40 29.57 -14.34
CA LYS A 694 -10.13 29.02 -15.49
C LYS A 694 -9.29 29.05 -16.78
N GLU A 695 -8.53 30.10 -17.00
CA GLU A 695 -7.69 30.31 -18.18
C GLU A 695 -6.45 29.39 -18.20
N LYS A 696 -6.11 28.80 -17.05
CA LYS A 696 -4.99 27.86 -16.88
C LYS A 696 -5.47 26.42 -16.65
N LEU A 697 -6.78 26.18 -16.61
CA LEU A 697 -7.37 24.88 -16.36
C LEU A 697 -7.74 24.21 -17.68
N TYR A 698 -7.16 23.03 -17.91
CA TYR A 698 -7.35 22.27 -19.13
C TYR A 698 -8.02 20.93 -18.82
N TYR A 699 -9.01 20.57 -19.64
CA TYR A 699 -9.57 19.22 -19.67
C TYR A 699 -8.75 18.34 -20.60
N ASN A 700 -8.06 17.34 -20.04
CA ASN A 700 -7.36 16.32 -20.81
C ASN A 700 -7.63 14.94 -20.23
N PRO A 701 -8.63 14.20 -20.73
CA PRO A 701 -8.91 12.85 -20.25
C PRO A 701 -7.83 11.88 -20.70
N TYR A 702 -7.79 10.71 -20.06
CA TYR A 702 -6.89 9.64 -20.47
C TYR A 702 -7.26 9.08 -21.84
N GLY A 703 -6.23 8.74 -22.61
CA GLY A 703 -6.37 7.99 -23.86
C GLY A 703 -6.02 6.51 -23.71
N VAL A 704 -6.53 5.69 -24.63
CA VAL A 704 -6.24 4.24 -24.69
C VAL A 704 -5.52 3.85 -25.97
N ASN A 705 -4.64 2.84 -25.86
CA ASN A 705 -3.99 2.23 -27.01
C ASN A 705 -4.97 1.33 -27.79
N LEU A 706 -5.51 1.86 -28.89
CA LEU A 706 -6.48 1.19 -29.76
C LEU A 706 -5.92 -0.07 -30.44
N SER A 707 -4.60 -0.19 -30.59
CA SER A 707 -3.95 -1.38 -31.17
C SER A 707 -3.89 -2.56 -30.20
N LEU A 708 -3.88 -2.27 -28.89
CA LEU A 708 -3.86 -3.27 -27.81
C LEU A 708 -5.28 -3.74 -27.49
N PHE A 709 -6.20 -2.78 -27.32
CA PHE A 709 -7.62 -3.04 -27.07
C PHE A 709 -8.38 -3.06 -28.40
N GLN A 710 -8.17 -4.12 -29.17
CA GLN A 710 -8.83 -4.31 -30.46
C GLN A 710 -10.31 -4.65 -30.30
N GLN A 711 -11.11 -4.18 -31.24
CA GLN A 711 -12.54 -4.45 -31.28
C GLN A 711 -12.84 -5.96 -31.33
N CYS A 712 -13.83 -6.41 -30.56
CA CYS A 712 -14.40 -7.76 -30.64
C CYS A 712 -15.90 -7.71 -30.96
N ASN A 713 -16.49 -8.90 -31.13
CA ASN A 713 -17.93 -9.06 -31.17
C ASN A 713 -18.42 -9.66 -29.83
N PRO A 714 -19.02 -8.85 -28.93
CA PRO A 714 -19.53 -9.33 -27.65
C PRO A 714 -20.73 -10.28 -27.77
N GLN A 715 -21.28 -10.48 -28.98
CA GLN A 715 -22.35 -11.45 -29.24
C GLN A 715 -21.88 -12.90 -29.08
N GLN A 716 -20.64 -13.20 -29.49
CA GLN A 716 -20.09 -14.55 -29.63
C GLN A 716 -19.64 -15.26 -28.34
N PRO A 717 -18.97 -14.60 -27.36
CA PRO A 717 -18.47 -15.31 -26.19
C PRO A 717 -19.58 -15.85 -25.28
N PRO A 718 -19.29 -16.85 -24.43
CA PRO A 718 -20.19 -17.26 -23.35
C PRO A 718 -20.64 -16.08 -22.49
N LEU A 719 -21.73 -16.23 -21.74
CA LEU A 719 -22.27 -15.19 -20.87
C LEU A 719 -21.29 -14.83 -19.73
N THR A 720 -20.34 -13.96 -20.04
CA THR A 720 -19.23 -13.58 -19.17
C THR A 720 -19.22 -12.07 -18.99
N PHE A 721 -19.30 -11.61 -17.76
CA PHE A 721 -19.08 -10.21 -17.39
C PHE A 721 -17.65 -10.03 -16.92
N ILE A 722 -17.10 -8.82 -17.04
CA ILE A 722 -15.74 -8.52 -16.60
C ILE A 722 -15.68 -7.21 -15.81
N THR A 723 -14.87 -7.19 -14.76
CA THR A 723 -14.49 -5.98 -14.03
C THR A 723 -12.97 -5.94 -13.89
N VAL A 724 -12.40 -4.75 -14.04
CA VAL A 724 -10.95 -4.53 -13.98
C VAL A 724 -10.68 -3.32 -13.11
N GLY A 725 -9.94 -3.53 -12.03
CA GLY A 725 -9.53 -2.45 -11.15
C GLY A 725 -9.12 -2.93 -9.76
N ARG A 726 -8.60 -1.99 -8.96
CA ARG A 726 -8.23 -2.27 -7.57
C ARG A 726 -9.46 -2.66 -6.74
N PHE A 727 -9.29 -3.62 -5.84
CA PHE A 727 -10.33 -4.00 -4.88
C PHE A 727 -10.32 -3.04 -3.70
N VAL A 728 -10.87 -1.84 -3.88
CA VAL A 728 -10.90 -0.73 -2.90
C VAL A 728 -12.28 -0.08 -2.83
N ASP A 729 -12.54 0.65 -1.75
CA ASP A 729 -13.87 1.19 -1.40
C ASP A 729 -14.53 1.96 -2.55
N LYS A 730 -13.80 2.89 -3.18
CA LYS A 730 -14.36 3.69 -4.29
C LYS A 730 -14.72 2.91 -5.55
N LYS A 731 -14.22 1.68 -5.71
CA LYS A 731 -14.61 0.79 -6.82
C LYS A 731 -15.79 -0.11 -6.44
N ALA A 732 -16.09 -0.22 -5.15
CA ALA A 732 -17.18 -1.00 -4.58
C ALA A 732 -17.36 -2.40 -5.24
N PRO A 733 -16.28 -3.22 -5.33
CA PRO A 733 -16.36 -4.52 -6.00
C PRO A 733 -17.38 -5.47 -5.34
N THR A 734 -17.70 -5.27 -4.07
CA THR A 734 -18.76 -6.00 -3.37
C THR A 734 -20.15 -5.72 -3.93
N LEU A 735 -20.44 -4.49 -4.37
CA LEU A 735 -21.72 -4.13 -4.99
C LEU A 735 -21.85 -4.75 -6.38
N THR A 736 -20.77 -4.78 -7.16
CA THR A 736 -20.73 -5.54 -8.43
C THR A 736 -21.02 -7.03 -8.21
N ILE A 737 -20.48 -7.64 -7.16
CA ILE A 737 -20.75 -9.05 -6.82
C ILE A 737 -22.21 -9.25 -6.43
N LEU A 738 -22.80 -8.33 -5.66
CA LEU A 738 -24.22 -8.41 -5.28
C LEU A 738 -25.14 -8.33 -6.51
N ALA A 739 -24.85 -7.44 -7.46
CA ALA A 739 -25.59 -7.34 -8.71
C ALA A 739 -25.45 -8.63 -9.54
N PHE A 740 -24.22 -9.12 -9.70
CA PHE A 740 -23.95 -10.37 -10.42
C PHE A 740 -24.62 -11.59 -9.77
N ALA A 741 -24.76 -11.63 -8.45
CA ALA A 741 -25.45 -12.71 -7.75
C ALA A 741 -26.90 -12.87 -8.23
N GLN A 742 -27.59 -11.76 -8.47
CA GLN A 742 -28.95 -11.77 -9.01
C GLN A 742 -28.99 -12.35 -10.42
N VAL A 743 -28.01 -12.00 -11.25
CA VAL A 743 -27.85 -12.58 -12.60
C VAL A 743 -27.62 -14.09 -12.52
N CYS A 744 -26.76 -14.57 -11.62
CA CYS A 744 -26.49 -15.99 -11.43
C CYS A 744 -27.73 -16.80 -10.99
N TYR A 745 -28.66 -16.20 -10.26
CA TYR A 745 -29.90 -16.89 -9.89
C TYR A 745 -30.81 -17.16 -11.10
N GLN A 746 -30.78 -16.28 -12.10
CA GLN A 746 -31.53 -16.44 -13.35
C GLN A 746 -30.75 -17.22 -14.42
N TYR A 747 -29.43 -17.03 -14.48
CA TYR A 747 -28.50 -17.63 -15.44
C TYR A 747 -27.34 -18.31 -14.70
N PRO A 748 -27.50 -19.56 -14.23
CA PRO A 748 -26.48 -20.26 -13.45
C PRO A 748 -25.14 -20.49 -14.18
N GLU A 749 -25.15 -20.44 -15.51
CA GLU A 749 -23.97 -20.54 -16.38
C GLU A 749 -23.17 -19.24 -16.49
N ALA A 750 -23.74 -18.10 -16.07
CA ALA A 750 -23.09 -16.80 -16.17
C ALA A 750 -21.78 -16.78 -15.37
N LYS A 751 -20.75 -16.13 -15.92
CA LYS A 751 -19.44 -15.95 -15.29
C LYS A 751 -19.11 -14.48 -15.06
N LEU A 752 -18.36 -14.19 -14.01
CA LEU A 752 -17.78 -12.87 -13.75
C LEU A 752 -16.27 -13.00 -13.59
N ILE A 753 -15.52 -12.30 -14.42
CA ILE A 753 -14.06 -12.21 -14.30
C ILE A 753 -13.72 -10.93 -13.55
N MET A 754 -13.06 -11.05 -12.41
CA MET A 754 -12.62 -9.89 -11.61
C MET A 754 -11.10 -9.81 -11.59
N ILE A 755 -10.56 -8.82 -12.30
CA ILE A 755 -9.12 -8.60 -12.46
C ILE A 755 -8.65 -7.46 -11.57
N GLY A 756 -7.61 -7.72 -10.76
CA GLY A 756 -6.94 -6.74 -9.92
C GLY A 756 -6.66 -7.25 -8.51
N GLU A 757 -6.01 -6.40 -7.72
CA GLU A 757 -5.70 -6.63 -6.31
C GLU A 757 -6.21 -5.48 -5.44
N GLY A 758 -6.31 -5.72 -4.13
CA GLY A 758 -6.65 -4.67 -3.18
C GLY A 758 -7.16 -5.22 -1.86
N VAL A 759 -7.42 -4.30 -0.95
CA VAL A 759 -7.81 -4.59 0.43
C VAL A 759 -9.13 -5.35 0.54
N LEU A 760 -10.02 -5.17 -0.44
CA LEU A 760 -11.33 -5.81 -0.47
C LEU A 760 -11.32 -7.17 -1.16
N LEU A 761 -10.20 -7.64 -1.72
CA LEU A 761 -10.15 -8.88 -2.51
C LEU A 761 -10.64 -10.10 -1.71
N GLU A 762 -10.10 -10.30 -0.50
CA GLU A 762 -10.52 -11.42 0.34
C GLU A 762 -11.98 -11.25 0.80
N SER A 763 -12.42 -10.03 1.12
CA SER A 763 -13.83 -9.77 1.47
C SER A 763 -14.77 -10.11 0.30
N CYS A 764 -14.36 -9.82 -0.94
CA CYS A 764 -15.10 -10.17 -2.15
C CYS A 764 -15.19 -11.68 -2.37
N LYS A 765 -14.08 -12.42 -2.21
CA LYS A 765 -14.09 -13.89 -2.27
C LYS A 765 -15.03 -14.50 -1.24
N MET A 766 -15.07 -13.92 -0.04
CA MET A 766 -15.91 -14.42 1.04
C MET A 766 -17.39 -14.10 0.84
N LEU A 767 -17.71 -12.92 0.33
CA LEU A 767 -19.05 -12.57 -0.11
C LEU A 767 -19.55 -13.51 -1.22
N ALA A 768 -18.71 -13.79 -2.22
CA ALA A 768 -19.06 -14.72 -3.29
C ALA A 768 -19.34 -16.15 -2.76
N LYS A 769 -18.59 -16.60 -1.74
CA LYS A 769 -18.85 -17.88 -1.05
C LYS A 769 -20.15 -17.86 -0.26
N SER A 770 -20.44 -16.80 0.50
CA SER A 770 -21.67 -16.72 1.30
C SER A 770 -22.92 -16.64 0.42
N LEU A 771 -22.81 -16.08 -0.77
CA LEU A 771 -23.88 -16.03 -1.78
C LEU A 771 -24.01 -17.32 -2.61
N GLY A 772 -23.07 -18.26 -2.48
CA GLY A 772 -23.09 -19.53 -3.24
C GLY A 772 -22.66 -19.42 -4.71
N ILE A 773 -22.04 -18.31 -5.11
CA ILE A 773 -21.66 -18.02 -6.51
C ILE A 773 -20.14 -18.02 -6.75
N TYR A 774 -19.34 -18.48 -5.78
CA TYR A 774 -17.88 -18.43 -5.86
C TYR A 774 -17.33 -19.10 -7.13
N GLU A 775 -17.91 -20.23 -7.55
CA GLU A 775 -17.52 -20.96 -8.76
C GLU A 775 -17.94 -20.25 -10.08
N ASN A 776 -18.77 -19.21 -9.98
CA ASN A 776 -19.15 -18.35 -11.09
C ASN A 776 -18.21 -17.14 -11.24
N ILE A 777 -17.28 -16.92 -10.30
CA ILE A 777 -16.38 -15.77 -10.29
C ILE A 777 -14.92 -16.20 -10.44
N GLU A 778 -14.23 -15.70 -11.47
CA GLU A 778 -12.79 -15.88 -11.67
C GLU A 778 -12.04 -14.69 -11.03
N PHE A 779 -11.36 -14.92 -9.90
CA PHE A 779 -10.48 -13.93 -9.26
C PHE A 779 -9.04 -14.12 -9.75
N THR A 780 -8.58 -13.30 -10.71
CA THR A 780 -7.28 -13.52 -11.38
C THR A 780 -6.07 -12.92 -10.63
N GLY A 781 -6.32 -11.99 -9.70
CA GLY A 781 -5.27 -11.08 -9.23
C GLY A 781 -4.91 -10.04 -10.30
N SER A 782 -3.78 -9.36 -10.13
CA SER A 782 -3.27 -8.36 -11.09
C SER A 782 -2.75 -9.03 -12.37
N LEU A 783 -3.13 -8.50 -13.54
CA LEU A 783 -2.68 -8.99 -14.85
C LEU A 783 -2.02 -7.88 -15.67
N PRO A 784 -1.09 -8.23 -16.58
CA PRO A 784 -0.55 -7.27 -17.55
C PRO A 784 -1.64 -6.81 -18.53
N GLN A 785 -1.48 -5.60 -19.08
CA GLN A 785 -2.50 -4.96 -19.92
C GLN A 785 -2.90 -5.78 -21.16
N SER A 786 -1.96 -6.53 -21.76
CA SER A 786 -2.25 -7.45 -22.86
C SER A 786 -3.21 -8.58 -22.47
N ALA A 787 -3.01 -9.18 -21.30
CA ALA A 787 -3.91 -10.21 -20.77
C ALA A 787 -5.27 -9.64 -20.37
N VAL A 788 -5.32 -8.40 -19.88
CA VAL A 788 -6.57 -7.67 -19.65
C VAL A 788 -7.34 -7.51 -20.96
N ALA A 789 -6.68 -7.04 -22.02
CA ALA A 789 -7.30 -6.88 -23.33
C ALA A 789 -7.82 -8.22 -23.90
N GLU A 790 -7.07 -9.31 -23.73
CA GLU A 790 -7.52 -10.66 -24.10
C GLU A 790 -8.79 -11.09 -23.37
N LYS A 791 -8.84 -10.89 -22.05
CA LYS A 791 -10.02 -11.24 -21.23
C LYS A 791 -11.22 -10.34 -21.56
N MET A 792 -11.01 -9.05 -21.83
CA MET A 792 -12.09 -8.15 -22.26
C MET A 792 -12.74 -8.61 -23.58
N ARG A 793 -11.94 -9.12 -24.54
CA ARG A 793 -12.49 -9.65 -25.80
C ARG A 793 -13.39 -10.87 -25.62
N GLN A 794 -13.28 -11.55 -24.48
CA GLN A 794 -14.08 -12.74 -24.13
C GLN A 794 -15.32 -12.38 -23.29
N ALA A 795 -15.59 -11.10 -23.05
CA ALA A 795 -16.70 -10.66 -22.22
C ALA A 795 -17.89 -10.14 -23.05
N ARG A 796 -19.09 -10.33 -22.50
CA ARG A 796 -20.36 -9.77 -22.95
C ARG A 796 -20.43 -8.27 -22.68
N ALA A 797 -19.99 -7.87 -21.49
CA ALA A 797 -20.03 -6.50 -21.01
C ALA A 797 -19.00 -6.28 -19.89
N PHE A 798 -18.53 -5.05 -19.78
CA PHE A 798 -17.76 -4.59 -18.63
C PHE A 798 -18.71 -4.05 -17.56
N VAL A 799 -18.47 -4.38 -16.29
CA VAL A 799 -19.34 -3.98 -15.17
C VAL A 799 -18.50 -3.43 -14.02
N GLN A 800 -18.80 -2.21 -13.55
CA GLN A 800 -18.13 -1.63 -12.39
C GLN A 800 -19.06 -0.70 -11.64
N HIS A 801 -19.30 -0.96 -10.34
CA HIS A 801 -20.16 -0.10 -9.55
C HIS A 801 -19.53 1.27 -9.36
N SER A 802 -18.40 1.39 -8.69
CA SER A 802 -17.84 2.68 -8.27
C SER A 802 -18.79 3.53 -7.40
N VAL A 803 -18.25 4.09 -6.32
CA VAL A 803 -18.97 4.95 -5.38
C VAL A 803 -18.02 6.01 -4.84
N THR A 804 -18.56 7.10 -4.34
CA THR A 804 -17.81 8.03 -3.50
C THR A 804 -17.59 7.36 -2.14
N ALA A 805 -16.33 7.09 -1.78
CA ALA A 805 -16.01 6.49 -0.48
C ALA A 805 -16.41 7.45 0.66
N SER A 806 -16.64 6.93 1.87
CA SER A 806 -17.06 7.72 3.05
C SER A 806 -16.12 8.88 3.42
N TYR A 807 -14.88 8.85 2.93
CA TYR A 807 -13.86 9.88 3.13
C TYR A 807 -13.58 10.72 1.86
N GLY A 808 -14.51 10.72 0.90
CA GLY A 808 -14.51 11.56 -0.29
C GLY A 808 -13.65 11.05 -1.44
N ASP A 809 -12.93 9.93 -1.31
CA ASP A 809 -12.20 9.36 -2.45
C ASP A 809 -13.17 8.96 -3.56
N SER A 810 -12.88 9.42 -4.77
CA SER A 810 -13.72 9.28 -5.95
C SER A 810 -12.88 8.79 -7.12
N GLU A 811 -13.53 8.23 -8.14
CA GLU A 811 -12.89 8.04 -9.43
C GLU A 811 -12.55 9.40 -10.05
N GLY A 812 -11.49 9.43 -10.87
CA GLY A 812 -11.26 10.50 -11.85
C GLY A 812 -11.99 10.12 -13.14
N THR A 813 -11.23 9.61 -14.11
CA THR A 813 -11.76 8.89 -15.27
C THR A 813 -11.14 7.50 -15.27
N PRO A 814 -11.89 6.42 -14.98
CA PRO A 814 -11.31 5.09 -14.83
C PRO A 814 -10.89 4.53 -16.20
N ASN A 815 -9.59 4.27 -16.38
CA ASN A 815 -9.05 3.72 -17.64
C ASN A 815 -9.73 2.42 -18.06
N SER A 816 -10.12 1.55 -17.13
CA SER A 816 -10.78 0.28 -17.45
C SER A 816 -12.12 0.46 -18.20
N VAL A 817 -12.82 1.59 -17.98
CA VAL A 817 -14.05 1.93 -18.72
C VAL A 817 -13.74 2.34 -20.17
N ILE A 818 -12.66 3.08 -20.37
CA ILE A 818 -12.16 3.49 -21.70
C ILE A 818 -11.65 2.25 -22.46
N GLU A 819 -10.88 1.39 -21.79
CA GLU A 819 -10.34 0.14 -22.31
C GLU A 819 -11.44 -0.85 -22.73
N ALA A 820 -12.50 -1.00 -21.91
CA ALA A 820 -13.66 -1.81 -22.25
C ALA A 820 -14.39 -1.27 -23.49
N SER A 821 -14.68 0.04 -23.51
CA SER A 821 -15.34 0.69 -24.64
C SER A 821 -14.49 0.59 -25.91
N ALA A 822 -13.16 0.72 -25.81
CA ALA A 822 -12.23 0.48 -26.93
C ALA A 822 -12.22 -0.97 -27.40
N THR A 823 -12.43 -1.94 -26.52
CA THR A 823 -12.53 -3.36 -26.92
C THR A 823 -13.85 -3.64 -27.68
N GLY A 824 -14.78 -2.68 -27.71
CA GLY A 824 -16.07 -2.85 -28.36
C GLY A 824 -17.06 -3.67 -27.54
N ILE A 825 -16.91 -3.67 -26.21
CA ILE A 825 -17.89 -4.25 -25.29
C ILE A 825 -18.65 -3.12 -24.57
N PRO A 826 -19.96 -3.26 -24.34
CA PRO A 826 -20.74 -2.26 -23.62
C PRO A 826 -20.32 -2.17 -22.16
N VAL A 827 -20.47 -0.98 -21.58
CA VAL A 827 -20.17 -0.70 -20.18
C VAL A 827 -21.46 -0.58 -19.38
N ILE A 828 -21.54 -1.26 -18.24
CA ILE A 828 -22.53 -1.03 -17.19
C ILE A 828 -21.79 -0.44 -15.97
N ALA A 829 -22.07 0.81 -15.63
CA ALA A 829 -21.36 1.49 -14.55
C ALA A 829 -22.26 2.47 -13.79
N THR A 830 -21.72 3.23 -12.85
CA THR A 830 -22.48 4.29 -12.17
C THR A 830 -22.34 5.66 -12.82
N ARG A 831 -23.29 6.55 -12.53
CA ARG A 831 -23.25 8.00 -12.83
C ARG A 831 -22.21 8.78 -12.02
N HIS A 832 -21.00 8.23 -11.91
CA HIS A 832 -19.97 8.67 -11.00
C HIS A 832 -18.78 9.32 -11.74
N ALA A 833 -18.35 10.50 -11.29
CA ALA A 833 -17.19 11.23 -11.79
C ALA A 833 -17.06 11.22 -13.34
N GLY A 834 -15.89 10.89 -13.86
CA GLY A 834 -15.57 10.87 -15.30
C GLY A 834 -16.15 9.69 -16.08
N ILE A 835 -16.87 8.76 -15.44
CA ILE A 835 -17.56 7.67 -16.18
C ILE A 835 -18.59 8.26 -17.14
N LYS A 836 -19.28 9.34 -16.74
CA LYS A 836 -20.27 10.06 -17.56
C LYS A 836 -19.67 10.77 -18.78
N ASP A 837 -18.37 11.06 -18.74
CA ASP A 837 -17.69 11.64 -19.90
C ASP A 837 -17.44 10.57 -20.98
N VAL A 838 -17.23 9.33 -20.56
CA VAL A 838 -16.87 8.21 -21.43
C VAL A 838 -18.12 7.49 -21.95
N VAL A 839 -19.10 7.21 -21.09
CA VAL A 839 -20.29 6.40 -21.40
C VAL A 839 -21.51 7.29 -21.64
N ILE A 840 -22.12 7.16 -22.83
CA ILE A 840 -23.42 7.75 -23.13
C ILE A 840 -24.50 6.71 -22.86
N GLU A 841 -25.35 6.99 -21.88
CA GLU A 841 -26.40 6.09 -21.45
C GLU A 841 -27.36 5.74 -22.60
N GLY A 842 -27.66 4.45 -22.75
CA GLY A 842 -28.54 3.91 -23.78
C GLY A 842 -27.92 3.86 -25.17
N GLU A 843 -26.76 4.47 -25.39
CA GLU A 843 -26.07 4.52 -26.68
C GLU A 843 -24.77 3.71 -26.69
N THR A 844 -23.91 3.87 -25.68
CA THR A 844 -22.62 3.16 -25.58
C THR A 844 -22.55 2.21 -24.38
N GLY A 845 -23.58 2.23 -23.53
CA GLY A 845 -23.63 1.47 -22.27
C GLY A 845 -24.79 1.92 -21.39
N PHE A 846 -24.82 1.45 -20.15
CA PHE A 846 -25.84 1.77 -19.16
C PHE A 846 -25.22 2.37 -17.90
N LEU A 847 -25.94 3.32 -17.29
CA LEU A 847 -25.52 3.99 -16.08
C LEU A 847 -26.60 3.89 -15.00
N VAL A 848 -26.20 3.50 -13.79
CA VAL A 848 -27.05 3.46 -12.59
C VAL A 848 -26.59 4.46 -11.54
N ASP A 849 -27.38 4.68 -10.50
CA ASP A 849 -26.96 5.51 -9.38
C ASP A 849 -26.02 4.75 -8.42
N GLU A 850 -25.22 5.48 -7.64
CA GLU A 850 -24.35 4.88 -6.63
C GLU A 850 -25.18 4.06 -5.63
N GLY A 851 -24.77 2.81 -5.37
CA GLY A 851 -25.52 1.90 -4.50
C GLY A 851 -26.70 1.16 -5.13
N ASP A 852 -27.09 1.50 -6.37
CA ASP A 852 -28.20 0.83 -7.08
C ASP A 852 -27.80 -0.53 -7.66
N VAL A 853 -27.77 -1.53 -6.78
CA VAL A 853 -27.42 -2.93 -7.11
C VAL A 853 -28.45 -3.56 -8.04
N ASP A 854 -29.73 -3.27 -7.81
CA ASP A 854 -30.84 -3.87 -8.54
C ASP A 854 -30.87 -3.37 -9.99
N GLY A 855 -30.76 -2.05 -10.22
CA GLY A 855 -30.66 -1.49 -11.57
C GLY A 855 -29.42 -2.00 -12.33
N MET A 856 -28.30 -2.22 -11.63
CA MET A 856 -27.10 -2.80 -12.28
C MET A 856 -27.37 -4.25 -12.72
N ALA A 857 -28.03 -5.05 -11.88
CA ALA A 857 -28.40 -6.42 -12.22
C ALA A 857 -29.40 -6.47 -13.39
N GLU A 858 -30.39 -5.58 -13.42
CA GLU A 858 -31.36 -5.47 -14.51
C GLU A 858 -30.68 -5.24 -15.86
N TYR A 859 -29.73 -4.30 -15.94
CA TYR A 859 -28.97 -4.08 -17.18
C TYR A 859 -28.06 -5.26 -17.56
N MET A 860 -27.48 -5.95 -16.56
CA MET A 860 -26.71 -7.17 -16.83
C MET A 860 -27.62 -8.27 -17.43
N ILE A 861 -28.82 -8.46 -16.88
CA ILE A 861 -29.83 -9.40 -17.39
C ILE A 861 -30.27 -8.98 -18.81
N GLN A 862 -30.51 -7.70 -19.05
CA GLN A 862 -30.91 -7.22 -20.38
C GLN A 862 -29.87 -7.55 -21.45
N LEU A 863 -28.57 -7.43 -21.14
CA LEU A 863 -27.48 -7.80 -22.05
C LEU A 863 -27.25 -9.32 -22.14
N ALA A 864 -27.63 -10.08 -21.11
CA ALA A 864 -27.66 -11.54 -21.15
C ALA A 864 -28.74 -12.04 -22.13
N GLU A 865 -29.92 -11.44 -22.10
CA GLU A 865 -31.06 -11.78 -22.96
C GLU A 865 -30.88 -11.29 -24.40
N ASN A 866 -30.21 -10.15 -24.60
CA ASN A 866 -30.06 -9.52 -25.91
C ASN A 866 -28.59 -9.35 -26.35
N PRO A 867 -27.94 -10.44 -26.80
CA PRO A 867 -26.60 -10.42 -27.40
C PRO A 867 -26.35 -9.35 -28.47
N GLU A 868 -27.33 -9.09 -29.32
CA GLU A 868 -27.24 -8.10 -30.41
C GLU A 868 -27.22 -6.66 -29.87
N LEU A 869 -27.93 -6.41 -28.76
CA LEU A 869 -27.88 -5.11 -28.08
C LEU A 869 -26.47 -4.86 -27.53
N ALA A 870 -25.82 -5.88 -26.97
CA ALA A 870 -24.44 -5.76 -26.50
C ALA A 870 -23.49 -5.37 -27.65
N GLN A 871 -23.63 -5.98 -28.83
CA GLN A 871 -22.84 -5.62 -30.01
C GLN A 871 -23.10 -4.18 -30.43
N LYS A 872 -24.37 -3.77 -30.57
CA LYS A 872 -24.74 -2.41 -30.98
C LYS A 872 -24.15 -1.34 -30.06
N LEU A 873 -24.30 -1.52 -28.74
CA LEU A 873 -23.78 -0.58 -27.74
C LEU A 873 -22.25 -0.58 -27.72
N GLY A 874 -21.62 -1.75 -27.84
CA GLY A 874 -20.17 -1.90 -27.89
C GLY A 874 -19.54 -1.23 -29.11
N GLU A 875 -20.13 -1.37 -30.30
CA GLU A 875 -19.70 -0.70 -31.53
C GLU A 875 -19.81 0.83 -31.43
N ALA A 876 -20.90 1.33 -30.83
CA ALA A 876 -21.06 2.75 -30.57
C ALA A 876 -20.02 3.27 -29.56
N GLY A 877 -19.76 2.50 -28.50
CA GLY A 877 -18.70 2.77 -27.52
C GLY A 877 -17.32 2.86 -28.17
N ARG A 878 -16.97 1.88 -29.02
CA ARG A 878 -15.71 1.87 -29.78
C ARG A 878 -15.52 3.16 -30.59
N LYS A 879 -16.52 3.51 -31.41
CA LYS A 879 -16.47 4.72 -32.25
C LYS A 879 -16.26 5.98 -31.43
N ARG A 880 -16.91 6.08 -30.27
CA ARG A 880 -16.72 7.20 -29.34
C ARG A 880 -15.28 7.28 -28.82
N ILE A 881 -14.69 6.14 -28.43
CA ILE A 881 -13.31 6.11 -27.93
C ILE A 881 -12.32 6.50 -29.04
N GLU A 882 -12.52 6.04 -30.27
CA GLU A 882 -11.67 6.41 -31.41
C GLU A 882 -11.69 7.92 -31.68
N GLN A 883 -12.84 8.58 -31.49
CA GLN A 883 -13.02 10.00 -31.77
C GLN A 883 -12.50 10.93 -30.65
N TYR A 884 -12.57 10.51 -29.38
CA TYR A 884 -12.38 11.42 -28.24
C TYR A 884 -11.38 10.95 -27.17
N PHE A 885 -11.02 9.67 -27.15
CA PHE A 885 -10.24 9.05 -26.05
C PHE A 885 -9.11 8.15 -26.58
N SER A 886 -8.57 8.45 -27.76
CA SER A 886 -7.38 7.75 -28.26
C SER A 886 -6.13 8.20 -27.50
N LEU A 887 -5.16 7.29 -27.35
CA LEU A 887 -3.85 7.61 -26.74
C LEU A 887 -3.17 8.79 -27.46
N GLU A 888 -3.16 8.77 -28.79
CA GLU A 888 -2.54 9.82 -29.61
C GLU A 888 -3.15 11.20 -29.34
N GLN A 889 -4.48 11.31 -29.27
CA GLN A 889 -5.16 12.57 -29.00
C GLN A 889 -4.84 13.10 -27.59
N SER A 890 -4.89 12.22 -26.58
CA SER A 890 -4.54 12.57 -25.19
C SER A 890 -3.10 13.08 -25.06
N LEU A 891 -2.17 12.47 -25.81
CA LEU A 891 -0.76 12.87 -25.84
C LEU A 891 -0.52 14.18 -26.59
N ASN A 892 -1.16 14.36 -27.74
CA ASN A 892 -1.05 15.60 -28.50
C ASN A 892 -1.59 16.80 -27.70
N ASN A 893 -2.70 16.61 -26.99
CA ASN A 893 -3.25 17.63 -26.10
C ASN A 893 -2.32 17.93 -24.92
N LEU A 894 -1.82 16.89 -24.23
CA LEU A 894 -0.87 17.06 -23.12
C LEU A 894 0.39 17.79 -23.58
N TRP A 895 0.94 17.40 -24.74
CA TRP A 895 2.12 18.02 -25.31
C TRP A 895 1.87 19.48 -25.68
N SER A 896 0.72 19.80 -26.29
CA SER A 896 0.35 21.19 -26.58
C SER A 896 0.35 22.05 -25.31
N ILE A 897 -0.23 21.55 -24.22
CA ILE A 897 -0.29 22.27 -22.94
C ILE A 897 1.12 22.52 -22.37
N ILE A 898 1.99 21.50 -22.41
CA ILE A 898 3.37 21.61 -21.92
C ILE A 898 4.16 22.60 -22.78
N LYS A 899 4.09 22.45 -24.12
CA LYS A 899 4.80 23.30 -25.07
C LYS A 899 4.35 24.76 -24.95
N ASP A 900 3.05 25.01 -24.90
CA ASP A 900 2.49 26.36 -24.72
C ASP A 900 2.96 26.97 -23.38
N SER A 901 3.09 26.16 -22.32
CA SER A 901 3.60 26.62 -21.02
C SER A 901 5.08 27.00 -21.09
N ILE A 902 5.90 26.23 -21.82
CA ILE A 902 7.32 26.54 -22.06
C ILE A 902 7.46 27.84 -22.87
N GLU A 903 6.72 27.96 -23.98
CA GLU A 903 6.81 29.11 -24.88
C GLU A 903 6.33 30.40 -24.21
N LYS A 904 5.22 30.36 -23.47
CA LYS A 904 4.74 31.50 -22.67
C LYS A 904 5.76 31.90 -21.60
N ASN A 905 6.33 30.94 -20.87
CA ASN A 905 7.33 31.22 -19.84
C ASN A 905 8.61 31.83 -20.44
N LYS A 906 9.09 31.35 -21.59
CA LYS A 906 10.22 31.95 -22.32
C LYS A 906 9.90 33.38 -22.77
N ALA A 907 8.70 33.61 -23.30
CA ALA A 907 8.26 34.94 -23.70
C ALA A 907 8.19 35.90 -22.50
N GLU A 908 7.63 35.47 -21.38
CA GLU A 908 7.58 36.27 -20.14
C GLU A 908 8.98 36.59 -19.62
N GLN A 909 9.91 35.63 -19.64
CA GLN A 909 11.31 35.86 -19.26
C GLN A 909 12.00 36.86 -20.18
N LEU A 910 11.81 36.75 -21.49
CA LEU A 910 12.37 37.69 -22.46
C LEU A 910 11.82 39.12 -22.22
N ILE A 911 10.51 39.24 -22.05
CA ILE A 911 9.83 40.52 -21.77
C ILE A 911 10.36 41.15 -20.48
N GLN A 912 10.56 40.36 -19.42
CA GLN A 912 11.13 40.83 -18.16
C GLN A 912 12.60 41.22 -18.29
N LYS A 913 13.42 40.37 -18.95
CA LYS A 913 14.85 40.62 -19.18
C LYS A 913 15.08 41.91 -19.97
N LEU A 914 14.23 42.16 -20.96
CA LEU A 914 14.30 43.35 -21.81
C LEU A 914 13.59 44.58 -21.18
N ASN A 915 12.98 44.42 -20.00
CA ASN A 915 12.19 45.44 -19.31
C ASN A 915 11.20 46.13 -20.25
N ILE A 916 10.46 45.34 -21.03
CA ILE A 916 9.51 45.85 -22.04
C ILE A 916 8.40 46.65 -21.37
N ARG A 917 8.14 47.85 -21.90
CA ARG A 917 7.16 48.83 -21.39
C ARG A 917 6.02 49.02 -22.41
N LYS A 918 5.13 49.98 -22.14
CA LYS A 918 4.02 50.32 -23.06
C LYS A 918 4.54 50.88 -24.40
N THR A 919 5.66 51.59 -24.36
CA THR A 919 6.33 52.16 -25.54
C THR A 919 7.75 51.60 -25.59
N ASN A 920 8.07 50.88 -26.67
CA ASN A 920 9.38 50.26 -26.89
C ASN A 920 9.93 50.74 -28.23
N LEU A 921 11.06 51.43 -28.19
CA LEU A 921 11.75 51.95 -29.38
C LEU A 921 12.95 51.05 -29.67
N ILE A 922 13.34 50.90 -30.93
CA ILE A 922 14.51 50.10 -31.30
C ILE A 922 15.45 50.88 -32.22
N VAL A 923 16.76 50.70 -32.04
CA VAL A 923 17.83 51.19 -32.93
C VAL A 923 18.72 50.01 -33.36
N PHE A 924 19.30 50.12 -34.55
CA PHE A 924 20.19 49.11 -35.13
C PHE A 924 21.53 49.74 -35.53
N PRO A 925 22.44 50.05 -34.58
CA PRO A 925 23.75 50.61 -34.89
C PRO A 925 24.58 49.71 -35.81
N ASP A 926 25.30 50.33 -36.73
CA ASP A 926 26.34 49.65 -37.51
C ASP A 926 27.67 49.68 -36.75
N TRP A 927 27.92 48.62 -35.99
CA TRP A 927 29.14 48.47 -35.19
C TRP A 927 30.42 48.22 -36.01
N SER A 928 30.37 48.28 -37.35
CA SER A 928 31.57 48.36 -38.19
C SER A 928 32.23 49.75 -38.20
N ILE A 929 31.52 50.75 -37.67
CA ILE A 929 31.98 52.12 -37.47
C ILE A 929 32.60 52.27 -36.07
N SER A 930 33.32 53.37 -35.81
CA SER A 930 33.94 53.59 -34.50
C SER A 930 32.88 53.70 -33.38
N GLU A 931 33.18 53.12 -32.21
CA GLU A 931 32.30 53.17 -31.03
C GLU A 931 32.03 54.59 -30.56
N GLU A 932 32.99 55.50 -30.77
CA GLU A 932 32.87 56.92 -30.43
C GLU A 932 31.80 57.60 -31.29
N GLU A 933 31.83 57.39 -32.63
CA GLU A 933 30.82 57.94 -33.55
C GLU A 933 29.42 57.36 -33.26
N ILE A 934 29.31 56.05 -33.03
CA ILE A 934 28.03 55.42 -32.65
C ILE A 934 27.55 55.94 -31.28
N GLY A 935 28.47 56.15 -30.34
CA GLY A 935 28.20 56.71 -29.02
C GLY A 935 27.61 58.11 -29.08
N GLU A 936 28.19 58.99 -29.91
CA GLU A 936 27.68 60.35 -30.15
C GLU A 936 26.25 60.31 -30.73
N GLU A 937 25.99 59.47 -31.74
CA GLU A 937 24.65 59.34 -32.33
C GLU A 937 23.61 58.83 -31.33
N LEU A 938 23.98 57.84 -30.51
CA LEU A 938 23.09 57.30 -29.48
C LEU A 938 22.83 58.35 -28.38
N LEU A 939 23.84 59.14 -28.00
CA LEU A 939 23.70 60.25 -27.07
C LEU A 939 22.72 61.30 -27.61
N GLU A 940 22.84 61.69 -28.89
CA GLU A 940 21.91 62.61 -29.54
C GLU A 940 20.48 62.09 -29.54
N VAL A 941 20.28 60.81 -29.88
CA VAL A 941 18.95 60.17 -29.84
C VAL A 941 18.36 60.24 -28.43
N ILE A 942 19.14 59.93 -27.40
CA ILE A 942 18.70 59.97 -26.01
C ILE A 942 18.36 61.41 -25.61
N LEU A 943 19.20 62.39 -25.95
CA LEU A 943 18.94 63.80 -25.66
C LEU A 943 17.64 64.28 -26.30
N GLN A 944 17.37 63.93 -27.56
CA GLN A 944 16.10 64.26 -28.23
C GLN A 944 14.88 63.64 -27.54
N LEU A 945 15.00 62.39 -27.08
CA LEU A 945 13.93 61.74 -26.31
C LEU A 945 13.72 62.41 -24.93
N MET A 946 14.75 63.04 -24.38
CA MET A 946 14.72 63.73 -23.09
C MET A 946 14.34 65.21 -23.18
N GLU A 947 14.49 65.87 -24.35
CA GLU A 947 14.02 67.25 -24.57
C GLU A 947 12.52 67.39 -24.34
N THR A 948 11.75 66.35 -24.67
CA THR A 948 10.33 66.23 -24.32
C THR A 948 10.12 64.93 -23.54
N PRO A 949 10.34 64.92 -22.21
CA PRO A 949 10.30 63.71 -21.42
C PRO A 949 8.97 62.98 -21.63
N PRO A 950 8.99 61.67 -21.90
CA PRO A 950 7.77 60.94 -22.13
C PRO A 950 6.93 60.91 -20.84
N GLU A 951 5.62 61.13 -20.96
CA GLU A 951 4.69 61.09 -19.81
C GLU A 951 4.73 59.77 -19.04
N LYS A 952 5.16 58.69 -19.72
CA LYS A 952 5.36 57.37 -19.13
C LYS A 952 6.73 56.85 -19.52
N PRO A 953 7.42 56.13 -18.62
CA PRO A 953 8.72 55.58 -18.93
C PRO A 953 8.67 54.66 -20.16
N ILE A 954 9.69 54.73 -21.00
CA ILE A 954 9.82 53.95 -22.26
C ILE A 954 11.02 52.99 -22.18
N THR A 955 11.09 52.05 -23.11
CA THR A 955 12.25 51.16 -23.27
C THR A 955 12.91 51.42 -24.61
N LEU A 956 14.21 51.75 -24.63
CA LEU A 956 15.03 51.86 -25.82
C LEU A 956 15.83 50.56 -25.96
N LEU A 957 15.49 49.78 -26.98
CA LEU A 957 16.15 48.54 -27.36
C LEU A 957 17.29 48.88 -28.32
N VAL A 958 18.49 48.42 -28.03
CA VAL A 958 19.68 48.70 -28.84
C VAL A 958 20.25 47.38 -29.31
N ASP A 959 20.24 47.15 -30.62
CA ASP A 959 20.89 45.99 -31.21
C ASP A 959 22.41 46.07 -31.03
N ILE A 960 23.01 45.03 -30.47
CA ILE A 960 24.46 44.92 -30.27
C ILE A 960 25.08 43.81 -31.12
N THR A 961 24.38 43.34 -32.17
CA THR A 961 24.95 42.36 -33.09
C THR A 961 26.08 43.00 -33.90
N GLY A 962 27.31 42.56 -33.63
CA GLY A 962 28.53 43.07 -34.26
C GLY A 962 29.52 43.74 -33.29
N ILE A 963 29.16 43.91 -32.02
CA ILE A 963 30.06 44.39 -30.95
C ILE A 963 30.09 43.38 -29.78
N LEU A 964 31.17 43.37 -28.99
CA LEU A 964 31.19 42.58 -27.76
C LEU A 964 30.23 43.20 -26.73
N PRO A 965 29.44 42.39 -25.99
CA PRO A 965 28.53 42.91 -24.97
C PRO A 965 29.19 43.74 -23.88
N GLU A 966 30.46 43.47 -23.58
CA GLU A 966 31.27 44.21 -22.59
C GLU A 966 31.54 45.63 -23.07
N ASP A 967 32.01 45.79 -24.31
CA ASP A 967 32.30 47.08 -24.94
C ASP A 967 31.02 47.94 -25.09
N ALA A 968 29.92 47.32 -25.52
CA ALA A 968 28.62 48.00 -25.57
C ALA A 968 28.18 48.50 -24.19
N THR A 969 28.39 47.69 -23.14
CA THR A 969 28.03 48.07 -21.76
C THR A 969 28.91 49.22 -21.25
N GLU A 970 30.19 49.23 -21.59
CA GLU A 970 31.12 50.32 -21.27
C GLU A 970 30.70 51.62 -21.97
N LEU A 971 30.37 51.55 -23.26
CA LEU A 971 29.86 52.69 -24.03
C LEU A 971 28.59 53.30 -23.40
N PHE A 972 27.60 52.48 -23.05
CA PHE A 972 26.37 52.99 -22.42
C PHE A 972 26.59 53.51 -21.00
N SER A 973 27.61 53.02 -20.30
CA SER A 973 28.04 53.58 -19.02
C SER A 973 28.66 54.97 -19.22
N ALA A 974 29.48 55.15 -20.25
CA ALA A 974 30.04 56.46 -20.61
C ALA A 974 28.96 57.46 -21.04
N ILE A 975 27.99 57.03 -21.86
CA ILE A 975 26.82 57.85 -22.25
C ILE A 975 26.03 58.26 -21.00
N SER A 976 25.77 57.32 -20.09
CA SER A 976 25.03 57.59 -18.85
C SER A 976 25.76 58.60 -17.96
N MET A 977 27.08 58.49 -17.84
CA MET A 977 27.91 59.44 -17.08
C MET A 977 27.89 60.82 -17.74
N SER A 978 28.01 60.89 -19.07
CA SER A 978 27.97 62.14 -19.82
C SER A 978 26.63 62.86 -19.61
N LEU A 979 25.51 62.14 -19.71
CA LEU A 979 24.16 62.67 -19.44
C LEU A 979 24.01 63.21 -18.02
N LEU A 980 24.58 62.51 -17.04
CA LEU A 980 24.50 62.92 -15.64
C LEU A 980 25.36 64.15 -15.35
N PHE A 981 26.61 64.19 -15.83
CA PHE A 981 27.57 65.23 -15.48
C PHE A 981 27.46 66.48 -16.36
N GLU A 982 27.17 66.32 -17.65
CA GLU A 982 27.14 67.44 -18.59
C GLU A 982 25.74 68.03 -18.76
N TYR A 983 24.70 67.21 -18.61
CA TYR A 983 23.31 67.60 -18.87
C TYR A 983 22.40 67.54 -17.64
N GLU A 984 22.89 67.08 -16.48
CA GLU A 984 22.12 66.87 -15.24
C GLU A 984 20.87 65.98 -15.42
N LEU A 985 20.91 65.04 -16.38
CA LEU A 985 19.78 64.17 -16.72
C LEU A 985 19.93 62.77 -16.08
N TYR A 986 18.84 62.30 -15.45
CA TYR A 986 18.74 60.96 -14.89
C TYR A 986 17.96 60.04 -15.83
N LEU A 987 18.68 59.20 -16.58
CA LEU A 987 18.12 58.25 -17.55
C LEU A 987 17.02 57.37 -16.96
N THR A 988 17.28 56.77 -15.79
CA THR A 988 16.48 55.69 -15.21
C THR A 988 15.05 56.09 -14.85
N GLU A 989 14.76 57.39 -14.75
CA GLU A 989 13.41 57.90 -14.48
C GLU A 989 12.48 57.79 -15.70
N TYR A 990 13.01 57.97 -16.92
CA TYR A 990 12.18 58.11 -18.14
C TYR A 990 12.50 57.07 -19.21
N ILE A 991 13.76 56.65 -19.34
CA ILE A 991 14.22 55.77 -20.42
C ILE A 991 14.97 54.59 -19.81
N ASN A 992 14.48 53.38 -20.07
CA ASN A 992 15.24 52.16 -19.81
C ASN A 992 15.96 51.75 -21.08
N ILE A 993 17.29 51.65 -21.05
CA ILE A 993 18.07 51.12 -22.17
C ILE A 993 18.23 49.61 -21.96
N SER A 994 17.94 48.82 -23.00
CA SER A 994 18.13 47.37 -22.98
C SER A 994 18.89 46.94 -24.23
N LEU A 995 20.00 46.23 -24.02
CA LEU A 995 20.89 45.78 -25.08
C LEU A 995 20.43 44.43 -25.61
N LEU A 996 20.21 44.34 -26.92
CA LEU A 996 19.78 43.13 -27.63
C LEU A 996 21.00 42.44 -28.22
N GLY A 997 21.40 41.32 -27.62
CA GLY A 997 22.36 40.40 -28.24
C GLY A 997 21.74 39.59 -29.39
N ASP A 998 22.42 38.53 -29.82
CA ASP A 998 21.91 37.62 -30.84
C ASP A 998 20.63 36.91 -30.36
N LEU A 999 19.49 37.46 -30.75
CA LEU A 999 18.18 36.86 -30.50
C LEU A 999 17.88 35.77 -31.53
N THR A 1000 17.27 34.68 -31.07
CA THR A 1000 16.75 33.63 -31.95
C THR A 1000 15.54 34.10 -32.75
N GLU A 1001 15.21 33.40 -33.84
CA GLU A 1001 14.01 33.72 -34.66
C GLU A 1001 12.71 33.74 -33.82
N GLN A 1002 12.59 32.84 -32.84
CA GLN A 1002 11.45 32.80 -31.92
C GLN A 1002 11.41 34.03 -30.99
N GLU A 1003 12.55 34.46 -30.46
CA GLU A 1003 12.62 35.67 -29.62
C GLU A 1003 12.28 36.92 -30.43
N TRP A 1004 12.71 37.00 -31.69
CA TRP A 1004 12.28 38.05 -32.61
C TRP A 1004 10.77 38.02 -32.88
N GLN A 1005 10.16 36.84 -33.05
CA GLN A 1005 8.70 36.73 -33.21
C GLN A 1005 7.93 37.22 -31.97
N ILE A 1006 8.48 37.04 -30.77
CA ILE A 1006 7.91 37.56 -29.51
C ILE A 1006 8.10 39.07 -29.40
N LEU A 1007 9.30 39.57 -29.73
CA LEU A 1007 9.68 40.97 -29.55
C LEU A 1007 9.06 41.90 -30.60
N THR A 1008 8.99 41.47 -31.86
CA THR A 1008 8.56 42.32 -32.99
C THR A 1008 7.19 42.97 -32.78
N PRO A 1009 6.14 42.26 -32.33
CA PRO A 1009 4.84 42.88 -32.04
C PRO A 1009 4.85 43.89 -30.88
N LEU A 1010 5.87 43.85 -30.02
CA LEU A 1010 6.01 44.72 -28.84
C LEU A 1010 6.80 46.00 -29.16
N ILE A 1011 7.52 46.03 -30.29
CA ILE A 1011 8.25 47.22 -30.76
C ILE A 1011 7.24 48.25 -31.27
N THR A 1012 7.26 49.43 -30.67
CA THR A 1012 6.40 50.56 -31.05
C THR A 1012 6.91 51.28 -32.29
N LYS A 1013 8.22 51.51 -32.38
CA LYS A 1013 8.82 52.24 -33.50
C LYS A 1013 10.33 52.01 -33.61
N LYS A 1014 10.84 51.90 -34.84
CA LYS A 1014 12.28 52.00 -35.13
C LYS A 1014 12.73 53.47 -35.14
N LEU A 1015 13.78 53.80 -34.41
CA LEU A 1015 14.45 55.10 -34.52
C LEU A 1015 15.55 55.02 -35.57
N LYS A 1016 15.81 56.13 -36.24
CA LYS A 1016 16.82 56.23 -37.29
C LYS A 1016 18.03 56.97 -36.76
N ILE A 1017 19.21 56.38 -36.95
CA ILE A 1017 20.53 56.98 -36.76
C ILE A 1017 21.25 57.08 -38.12
N ASN A 1018 22.40 57.75 -38.21
CA ASN A 1018 23.06 57.90 -39.52
C ASN A 1018 23.72 56.59 -39.94
N HIS A 1019 24.30 55.87 -38.98
CA HIS A 1019 24.99 54.60 -39.20
C HIS A 1019 24.13 53.42 -38.71
N GLU A 1020 23.29 52.89 -39.61
CA GLU A 1020 22.41 51.75 -39.31
C GLU A 1020 22.86 50.45 -40.00
N ASN A 1021 22.73 49.31 -39.30
CA ASN A 1021 22.90 47.98 -39.88
C ASN A 1021 21.75 47.63 -40.83
N GLN A 1022 21.85 48.11 -42.08
CA GLN A 1022 20.85 47.93 -43.13
C GLN A 1022 20.62 46.46 -43.52
N THR A 1023 21.61 45.60 -43.30
CA THR A 1023 21.51 44.16 -43.60
C THR A 1023 20.53 43.51 -42.63
N LEU A 1024 20.75 43.70 -41.33
CA LEU A 1024 19.90 43.13 -40.29
C LEU A 1024 18.46 43.68 -40.34
N ILE A 1025 18.30 44.99 -40.58
CA ILE A 1025 16.98 45.61 -40.76
C ILE A 1025 16.17 44.94 -41.88
N LYS A 1026 16.83 44.61 -43.01
CA LYS A 1026 16.17 43.94 -44.14
C LYS A 1026 15.81 42.50 -43.83
N GLU A 1027 16.68 41.78 -43.11
CA GLU A 1027 16.44 40.38 -42.71
C GLU A 1027 15.26 40.25 -41.75
N LEU A 1028 15.13 41.18 -40.80
CA LEU A 1028 14.05 41.18 -39.80
C LEU A 1028 12.72 41.77 -40.31
N ASN A 1029 12.71 42.38 -41.50
CA ASN A 1029 11.54 43.01 -42.12
C ASN A 1029 10.83 44.04 -41.20
N ILE A 1030 11.60 44.72 -40.34
CA ILE A 1030 11.12 45.76 -39.42
C ILE A 1030 10.98 47.07 -40.20
N LYS A 1031 9.76 47.63 -40.26
CA LYS A 1031 9.43 48.85 -41.01
C LYS A 1031 9.72 50.14 -40.24
#